data_AF-Q01432-F1
#
_entry.id   AF-Q01432-F1
#
_cell.length_a   1.000
_cell.length_b   1.000
_cell.length_c   1.000
_cell.angle_alpha   90.00
_cell.angle_beta   90.00
_cell.angle_gamma   90.00
#
_symmetry.space_group_name_H-M   'P 1'
#
loop_
_entity.id
_entity.type
_entity.pdbx_description
1 polymer ?
#
loop_
_entity_poly.entity_id
_entity_poly.type
_entity_poly.pdbx_seq_one_letter_code
_entity_poly.pdbx_strand_id
1 'polypeptide(L)'
;MPRQFPKLNISEVDEQVRLLAEKVFAKVLREEDSKDALSLFTVPEDCPIGQKEAKERELQKELAEQKSVETAKRKKSFKMIRSQSLSLQMPPQQDWKGPPAASPAMSPTTPVVTGATSLPTPAPYAMPEFQRVTISGDYCAGITLEDYEQAAKSLAKALMIREKYARLAYHRFPRITSQYLGHPRADTAPPEEGLPDFHPPPLPQEDPYCLDDAPPNLDYLVHMQGGILFVYDNKKMLEHQEPHSLPYPDLETYTVDMSHILALITDGPTKTYCHRRLNFLESKFSLHEMLNEMSEFKELKSNPHRDFYNVRKVDTHIHAAACMNQKHLLRFIKHTYQTEPDRTVAEKRGRKITLRQVFDGLHMDPYDLTVDSLDVHAGRQTFHRFDKFNSKYNPVGASELRDLYLKTENYLGGEYFARMVKEVARELEESKYQYSEPRLSIYGRSPEEWPNLAYWFIQHKVYSPNMRWIIQVPRIYDIFRSKKLLPNFGKMLENIFLPLFKATINPQDHRELHLFLKYVTGFDSVDDESKHSDHMFSDKSPNPDVWTSEQNPPYSYYLYYMYANIMVLNNLRRERGLSTFLFRPHCGEAGSITHLVSAFLTADNISHGLLLKKSPVLQYLYYLAQIPIAMSPLSNNSLFLEYSKNPLREFLHKGLHVSLSTDDPMQFHYTKEALMEEYAIAAQVWKLSTCDLCEIARNSVLQSGLSHQEKQKFLGQNYYKEGPEGNDIRKTNVAQIRMAFRYETLCNELSFLSDAMKSEEITALTN
;
A
#
# COMPACT_ATOMS: atom_id res chain seq x y z
N MET A 1 -30.93 11.81 -6.46
CA MET A 1 -30.04 12.25 -5.37
C MET A 1 -28.76 12.81 -5.98
N PRO A 2 -28.11 13.84 -5.41
CA PRO A 2 -26.81 14.30 -5.91
C PRO A 2 -25.80 13.13 -5.85
N ARG A 3 -24.96 12.97 -6.88
CA ARG A 3 -23.92 11.92 -6.87
C ARG A 3 -23.02 12.14 -5.67
N GLN A 4 -22.81 11.09 -4.86
CA GLN A 4 -21.86 11.13 -3.76
C GLN A 4 -20.41 11.35 -4.24
N PHE A 5 -20.12 10.97 -5.48
CA PHE A 5 -18.93 11.38 -6.22
C PHE A 5 -19.32 12.52 -7.18
N PRO A 6 -19.07 13.80 -6.84
CA PRO A 6 -19.46 14.91 -7.68
C PRO A 6 -18.73 14.84 -9.02
N LYS A 7 -19.50 14.95 -10.11
CA LYS A 7 -18.93 15.04 -11.46
C LYS A 7 -18.21 16.39 -11.59
N LEU A 8 -16.95 16.38 -12.01
CA LEU A 8 -16.25 17.65 -12.27
C LEU A 8 -16.90 18.37 -13.45
N ASN A 9 -17.19 19.66 -13.28
CA ASN A 9 -17.41 20.55 -14.42
C ASN A 9 -16.05 20.91 -15.00
N ILE A 10 -15.75 20.38 -16.19
CA ILE A 10 -14.47 20.62 -16.88
C ILE A 10 -14.35 22.11 -17.20
N SER A 11 -13.33 22.76 -16.64
CA SER A 11 -12.96 24.13 -16.97
C SER A 11 -11.98 24.18 -18.15
N GLU A 12 -11.79 25.35 -18.77
CA GLU A 12 -10.73 25.54 -19.77
C GLU A 12 -9.33 25.22 -19.23
N VAL A 13 -9.09 25.44 -17.94
CA VAL A 13 -7.83 25.10 -17.29
C VAL A 13 -7.61 23.59 -17.27
N ASP A 14 -8.66 22.82 -17.00
CA ASP A 14 -8.59 21.35 -17.00
C ASP A 14 -8.25 20.81 -18.39
N GLU A 15 -8.77 21.43 -19.44
CA GLU A 15 -8.48 21.04 -20.82
C GLU A 15 -7.01 21.33 -21.19
N GLN A 16 -6.46 22.47 -20.77
CA GLN A 16 -5.04 22.79 -20.94
C GLN A 16 -4.13 21.81 -20.18
N VAL A 17 -4.52 21.45 -18.96
CA VAL A 17 -3.80 20.45 -18.15
C VAL A 17 -3.84 19.08 -18.81
N ARG A 18 -4.99 18.68 -19.38
CA ARG A 18 -5.11 17.43 -20.15
C ARG A 18 -4.11 17.40 -21.31
N LEU A 19 -4.06 18.44 -22.13
CA LEU A 19 -3.12 18.53 -23.26
C LEU A 19 -1.65 18.49 -22.81
N LEU A 20 -1.34 19.06 -21.65
CA LEU A 20 0.00 18.95 -21.07
C LEU A 20 0.30 17.50 -20.67
N ALA A 21 -0.63 16.84 -19.97
CA ALA A 21 -0.49 15.44 -19.56
C ALA A 21 -0.30 14.49 -20.75
N GLU A 22 -1.00 14.71 -21.87
CA GLU A 22 -0.80 13.94 -23.12
C GLU A 22 0.64 14.06 -23.64
N LYS A 23 1.22 15.26 -23.61
CA LYS A 23 2.62 15.48 -24.00
C LYS A 23 3.60 14.77 -23.06
N VAL A 24 3.28 14.74 -21.76
CA VAL A 24 4.08 14.02 -20.75
C VAL A 24 4.08 12.53 -21.06
N PHE A 25 2.89 11.94 -21.26
CA PHE A 25 2.78 10.51 -21.55
C PHE A 25 3.54 10.15 -22.83
N ALA A 26 3.37 10.94 -23.90
CA ALA A 26 4.11 10.75 -25.15
C ALA A 26 5.63 10.92 -25.02
N LYS A 27 6.12 11.64 -24.00
CA LYS A 27 7.55 11.74 -23.70
C LYS A 27 8.03 10.51 -22.92
N VAL A 28 7.26 10.04 -21.95
CA VAL A 28 7.60 8.86 -21.14
C VAL A 28 7.70 7.62 -22.03
N LEU A 29 6.73 7.41 -22.93
CA LEU A 29 6.77 6.34 -23.94
C LEU A 29 8.08 6.39 -24.76
N ARG A 30 8.47 7.57 -25.25
CA ARG A 30 9.69 7.74 -26.06
C ARG A 30 10.98 7.49 -25.27
N GLU A 31 11.03 7.86 -23.99
CA GLU A 31 12.19 7.59 -23.13
C GLU A 31 12.33 6.10 -22.82
N GLU A 32 11.22 5.37 -22.73
CA GLU A 32 11.20 3.92 -22.51
C GLU A 32 11.63 3.14 -23.76
N ASP A 33 11.14 3.51 -24.95
CA ASP A 33 11.60 2.95 -26.24
C ASP A 33 13.13 3.08 -26.41
N SER A 34 13.70 4.18 -25.91
CA SER A 34 15.15 4.42 -26.00
C SER A 34 15.98 3.56 -25.04
N LYS A 35 15.40 3.10 -23.92
CA LYS A 35 16.10 2.29 -22.91
C LYS A 35 16.25 0.84 -23.33
N ASP A 36 15.32 0.29 -24.11
CA ASP A 36 15.47 -1.05 -24.68
C ASP A 36 16.64 -1.13 -25.68
N ALA A 37 17.08 0.00 -26.23
CA ALA A 37 18.29 0.08 -27.07
C ALA A 37 19.59 0.33 -26.26
N LEU A 38 19.51 0.78 -25.00
CA LEU A 38 20.65 1.24 -24.20
C LEU A 38 20.55 0.79 -22.73
N SER A 39 20.35 -0.51 -22.50
CA SER A 39 20.62 -1.13 -21.20
C SER A 39 22.09 -1.57 -21.11
N LEU A 40 23.01 -0.61 -21.08
CA LEU A 40 24.41 -0.82 -20.71
C LEU A 40 24.83 0.32 -19.80
N PHE A 41 24.81 0.05 -18.49
CA PHE A 41 25.54 0.78 -17.45
C PHE A 41 25.72 2.28 -17.70
N THR A 42 24.74 3.11 -17.39
CA THR A 42 25.03 4.48 -16.92
C THR A 42 23.79 5.13 -16.31
N VAL A 43 23.93 5.56 -15.07
CA VAL A 43 23.31 6.79 -14.60
C VAL A 43 24.34 7.87 -14.97
N PRO A 44 24.08 8.76 -15.94
CA PRO A 44 24.71 10.06 -15.89
C PRO A 44 24.00 10.83 -14.79
N GLU A 45 24.62 10.84 -13.61
CA GLU A 45 24.58 12.04 -12.80
C GLU A 45 25.12 13.19 -13.69
N ASP A 46 24.48 14.35 -13.55
CA ASP A 46 24.79 15.60 -14.25
C ASP A 46 24.39 15.68 -15.74
N CYS A 47 23.22 16.26 -15.99
CA CYS A 47 22.97 16.99 -17.23
C CYS A 47 23.39 18.46 -17.01
N PRO A 48 24.57 18.89 -17.51
CA PRO A 48 25.11 20.23 -17.20
C PRO A 48 24.38 21.34 -17.96
N ILE A 49 23.64 20.99 -19.02
CA ILE A 49 22.97 21.94 -19.90
C ILE A 49 21.68 22.46 -19.27
N GLY A 50 20.90 21.58 -18.60
CA GLY A 50 19.70 21.98 -17.87
C GLY A 50 20.00 22.80 -16.62
N GLN A 51 21.09 22.53 -15.91
CA GLN A 51 21.44 23.29 -14.70
C GLN A 51 21.88 24.73 -15.00
N LYS A 52 22.49 24.98 -16.17
CA LYS A 52 22.98 26.31 -16.53
C LYS A 52 21.86 27.23 -16.99
N GLU A 53 20.98 26.75 -17.87
CA GLU A 53 19.78 27.50 -18.30
C GLU A 53 18.78 27.68 -17.16
N ALA A 54 18.59 26.67 -16.30
CA ALA A 54 17.76 26.81 -15.11
C ALA A 54 18.35 27.83 -14.13
N LYS A 55 19.66 27.78 -13.84
CA LYS A 55 20.33 28.80 -13.01
C LYS A 55 20.28 30.19 -13.61
N GLU A 56 20.45 30.35 -14.92
CA GLU A 56 20.35 31.66 -15.57
C GLU A 56 18.92 32.22 -15.54
N ARG A 57 17.90 31.38 -15.78
CA ARG A 57 16.50 31.77 -15.61
C ARG A 57 16.16 32.10 -14.17
N GLU A 58 16.61 31.29 -13.22
CA GLU A 58 16.41 31.49 -11.78
C GLU A 58 17.09 32.79 -11.32
N LEU A 59 18.31 33.07 -11.77
CA LEU A 59 19.04 34.31 -11.50
C LEU A 59 18.38 35.54 -12.14
N GLN A 60 17.92 35.44 -13.39
CA GLN A 60 17.19 36.53 -14.06
C GLN A 60 15.87 36.83 -13.37
N LYS A 61 15.15 35.79 -12.93
CA LYS A 61 13.88 35.91 -12.21
C LYS A 61 14.10 36.47 -10.80
N GLU A 62 15.17 36.06 -10.09
CA GLU A 62 15.58 36.67 -8.81
C GLU A 62 15.95 38.16 -8.97
N LEU A 63 16.70 38.52 -10.02
CA LEU A 63 17.05 39.91 -10.31
C LEU A 63 15.81 40.77 -10.64
N ALA A 64 14.80 40.18 -11.29
CA ALA A 64 13.52 40.83 -11.53
C ALA A 64 12.70 40.97 -10.23
N GLU A 65 12.65 39.94 -9.39
CA GLU A 65 11.98 39.97 -8.09
C GLU A 65 12.62 40.97 -7.12
N GLN A 66 13.95 41.12 -7.11
CA GLN A 66 14.64 42.11 -6.26
C GLN A 66 14.29 43.56 -6.63
N LYS A 67 13.86 43.81 -7.87
CA LYS A 67 13.37 45.13 -8.30
C LYS A 67 11.89 45.34 -7.98
N SER A 68 11.14 44.28 -7.67
CA SER A 68 9.73 44.35 -7.30
C SER A 68 9.55 44.67 -5.81
N VAL A 69 9.12 45.90 -5.52
CA VAL A 69 8.77 46.36 -4.16
C VAL A 69 7.63 45.52 -3.57
N GLU A 70 6.72 45.03 -4.41
CA GLU A 70 5.57 44.24 -4.00
C GLU A 70 5.98 42.85 -3.51
N THR A 71 6.87 42.18 -4.24
CA THR A 71 7.41 40.87 -3.85
C THR A 71 8.22 40.96 -2.55
N ALA A 72 8.99 42.04 -2.37
CA ALA A 72 9.72 42.30 -1.12
C ALA A 72 8.80 42.52 0.10
N LYS A 73 7.66 43.21 -0.07
CA LYS A 73 6.64 43.36 0.96
C LYS A 73 5.99 42.01 1.29
N ARG A 74 5.65 41.20 0.29
CA ARG A 74 5.11 39.83 0.51
C ARG A 74 6.11 38.94 1.25
N LYS A 75 7.38 38.87 0.82
CA LYS A 75 8.45 38.13 1.52
C LYS A 75 8.59 38.56 2.99
N LYS A 76 8.51 39.86 3.29
CA LYS A 76 8.54 40.38 4.67
C LYS A 76 7.30 40.00 5.48
N SER A 77 6.11 40.08 4.89
CA SER A 77 4.86 39.71 5.55
C SER A 77 4.85 38.22 5.91
N PHE A 78 5.25 37.35 4.97
CA PHE A 78 5.38 35.92 5.23
C PHE A 78 6.44 35.58 6.29
N LYS A 79 7.60 36.26 6.31
CA LYS A 79 8.59 36.10 7.39
C LYS A 79 8.01 36.47 8.75
N MET A 80 7.22 37.53 8.84
CA MET A 80 6.66 38.04 10.10
C MET A 80 5.54 37.15 10.66
N ILE A 81 4.65 36.65 9.78
CA ILE A 81 3.57 35.72 10.16
C ILE A 81 4.17 34.43 10.76
N ARG A 82 5.29 33.95 10.22
CA ARG A 82 5.86 32.67 10.63
C ARG A 82 6.76 32.70 11.86
N SER A 83 7.38 33.85 12.15
CA SER A 83 7.96 34.05 13.48
C SER A 83 6.91 33.95 14.60
N GLN A 84 5.64 34.23 14.30
CA GLN A 84 4.52 34.04 15.22
C GLN A 84 3.99 32.60 15.21
N SER A 85 3.89 31.94 14.04
CA SER A 85 3.41 30.54 13.97
C SER A 85 4.36 29.53 14.60
N LEU A 86 5.66 29.84 14.75
CA LEU A 86 6.61 29.03 15.51
C LEU A 86 6.24 28.86 16.99
N SER A 87 5.38 29.74 17.53
CA SER A 87 4.81 29.60 18.88
C SER A 87 3.51 28.77 18.93
N LEU A 88 2.98 28.37 17.76
CA LEU A 88 1.73 27.63 17.57
C LEU A 88 2.01 26.41 16.67
N GLN A 89 2.84 25.48 17.12
CA GLN A 89 3.04 24.20 16.41
C GLN A 89 1.91 23.18 16.64
N MET A 90 0.78 23.58 17.22
CA MET A 90 -0.40 22.72 17.40
C MET A 90 -1.69 23.56 17.30
N PRO A 91 -2.79 23.00 16.76
CA PRO A 91 -4.10 23.60 16.93
C PRO A 91 -4.42 23.65 18.44
N PRO A 92 -5.00 24.75 18.96
CA PRO A 92 -5.30 24.85 20.37
C PRO A 92 -6.38 23.82 20.72
N GLN A 93 -6.02 22.79 21.49
CA GLN A 93 -7.01 21.97 22.17
C GLN A 93 -7.79 22.87 23.14
N GLN A 94 -9.11 22.90 22.93
CA GLN A 94 -10.05 23.59 23.78
C GLN A 94 -10.06 22.97 25.18
N ASP A 95 -10.05 23.85 26.18
CA ASP A 95 -10.19 23.64 27.62
C ASP A 95 -9.04 22.97 28.37
N TRP A 96 -8.23 23.81 29.03
CA TRP A 96 -7.90 23.67 30.46
C TRP A 96 -7.60 25.05 31.08
N LYS A 97 -8.53 25.55 31.90
CA LYS A 97 -8.30 26.63 32.87
C LYS A 97 -7.99 26.01 34.24
N GLY A 98 -6.72 26.00 34.61
CA GLY A 98 -6.25 25.78 35.99
C GLY A 98 -5.12 26.78 36.29
N PRO A 99 -5.07 27.38 37.49
CA PRO A 99 -4.13 28.47 37.78
C PRO A 99 -2.72 27.95 38.13
N PRO A 100 -1.66 28.77 38.02
CA PRO A 100 -0.30 28.33 38.23
C PRO A 100 0.03 28.30 39.73
N ALA A 101 0.56 27.19 40.24
CA ALA A 101 1.08 27.12 41.60
C ALA A 101 2.43 26.37 41.65
N ALA A 102 3.47 27.18 41.92
CA ALA A 102 4.66 27.00 42.75
C ALA A 102 5.36 25.61 42.88
N SER A 103 6.68 25.66 42.69
CA SER A 103 7.73 24.68 43.01
C SER A 103 7.64 24.08 44.42
N PRO A 104 8.24 22.90 44.66
CA PRO A 104 8.67 22.58 46.02
C PRO A 104 10.10 22.02 46.12
N ALA A 105 10.81 22.52 47.13
CA ALA A 105 11.98 21.90 47.72
C ALA A 105 11.59 21.15 49.01
N MET A 106 12.12 19.93 49.13
CA MET A 106 12.46 19.16 50.35
C MET A 106 11.36 18.73 51.37
N SER A 107 11.39 17.43 51.64
CA SER A 107 10.60 16.50 52.48
C SER A 107 10.68 16.73 54.03
N PRO A 108 10.20 15.81 54.93
CA PRO A 108 9.03 14.89 54.97
C PRO A 108 8.30 14.83 56.35
N THR A 109 7.07 14.27 56.43
CA THR A 109 6.60 13.38 57.54
C THR A 109 5.22 12.73 57.25
N THR A 110 5.10 11.42 57.46
CA THR A 110 3.87 10.56 57.47
C THR A 110 3.20 10.55 58.87
N PRO A 111 1.94 10.08 59.13
CA PRO A 111 1.37 8.75 58.73
C PRO A 111 -0.18 8.58 58.48
N VAL A 112 -0.53 7.62 57.57
CA VAL A 112 -1.54 6.50 57.64
C VAL A 112 -3.06 6.88 57.78
N VAL A 113 -4.03 6.49 56.91
CA VAL A 113 -4.75 5.18 56.80
C VAL A 113 -5.73 5.11 55.58
N THR A 114 -5.57 4.04 54.77
CA THR A 114 -6.48 3.19 53.92
C THR A 114 -7.62 3.72 53.03
N GLY A 115 -7.58 3.31 51.75
CA GLY A 115 -8.78 3.02 50.94
C GLY A 115 -8.54 2.97 49.42
N ALA A 116 -8.77 1.79 48.81
CA ALA A 116 -8.87 1.50 47.37
C ALA A 116 -7.57 1.37 46.54
N THR A 117 -7.35 0.13 46.10
CA THR A 117 -6.52 -0.30 44.97
C THR A 117 -6.99 0.35 43.66
N SER A 118 -6.17 1.20 43.05
CA SER A 118 -6.26 1.51 41.63
C SER A 118 -4.86 1.46 41.01
N LEU A 119 -4.73 0.58 40.01
CA LEU A 119 -3.56 0.40 39.14
C LEU A 119 -2.97 1.75 38.68
N PRO A 120 -1.65 1.85 38.47
CA PRO A 120 -1.04 3.07 37.96
C PRO A 120 -1.55 3.30 36.52
N THR A 121 -2.43 4.28 36.37
CA THR A 121 -2.78 4.85 35.08
C THR A 121 -1.49 5.41 34.48
N PRO A 122 -1.12 5.10 33.22
CA PRO A 122 0.04 5.73 32.60
C PRO A 122 -0.25 7.22 32.53
N ALA A 123 0.71 8.05 32.96
CA ALA A 123 0.63 9.50 32.79
C ALA A 123 0.26 9.82 31.32
N PRO A 124 -0.64 10.78 31.07
CA PRO A 124 -0.93 11.22 29.70
C PRO A 124 0.39 11.71 29.11
N TYR A 125 0.76 11.20 27.94
CA TYR A 125 2.05 11.46 27.30
C TYR A 125 2.27 12.96 27.12
N ALA A 126 3.00 13.57 28.07
CA ALA A 126 3.67 14.84 27.84
C ALA A 126 4.66 14.62 26.70
N MET A 127 4.70 15.56 25.74
CA MET A 127 5.66 15.52 24.63
C MET A 127 7.06 15.20 25.17
N PRO A 128 7.74 14.16 24.65
CA PRO A 128 9.05 13.79 25.17
C PRO A 128 10.04 14.93 24.92
N GLU A 129 10.93 15.14 25.88
CA GLU A 129 11.99 16.12 25.77
C GLU A 129 13.14 15.52 24.95
N PHE A 130 13.47 16.16 23.83
CA PHE A 130 14.59 15.80 22.96
C PHE A 130 15.17 17.04 22.30
N GLN A 131 16.39 16.93 21.79
CA GLN A 131 17.07 18.05 21.14
C GLN A 131 16.45 18.30 19.77
N ARG A 132 15.93 19.51 19.56
CA ARG A 132 15.30 19.92 18.31
C ARG A 132 16.21 20.86 17.54
N VAL A 133 16.21 20.71 16.23
CA VAL A 133 16.86 21.66 15.32
C VAL A 133 15.79 22.41 14.56
N THR A 134 15.77 23.72 14.78
CA THR A 134 14.86 24.63 14.08
C THR A 134 15.67 25.44 13.09
N ILE A 135 15.26 25.40 11.82
CA ILE A 135 15.86 26.22 10.77
C ILE A 135 14.85 27.31 10.39
N SER A 136 15.20 28.55 10.70
CA SER A 136 14.45 29.73 10.25
C SER A 136 15.05 30.26 8.95
N GLY A 137 14.25 30.54 7.93
CA GLY A 137 14.78 31.09 6.68
C GLY A 137 13.97 30.76 5.43
N ASP A 138 14.70 30.59 4.32
CA ASP A 138 14.15 30.41 2.97
C ASP A 138 13.37 29.09 2.83
N TYR A 139 12.07 29.18 3.09
CA TYR A 139 11.10 28.10 2.92
C TYR A 139 10.76 27.85 1.45
N CYS A 140 11.12 28.75 0.54
CA CYS A 140 10.94 28.52 -0.89
C CYS A 140 11.91 27.43 -1.38
N ALA A 141 12.82 26.93 -0.53
CA ALA A 141 13.80 25.92 -0.89
C ALA A 141 14.56 26.33 -2.16
N GLY A 142 14.91 27.62 -2.26
CA GLY A 142 15.59 28.28 -3.36
C GLY A 142 14.94 28.16 -4.73
N ILE A 143 13.61 28.08 -4.82
CA ILE A 143 12.86 28.59 -5.97
C ILE A 143 12.32 29.99 -5.66
N THR A 144 11.75 30.68 -6.66
CA THR A 144 11.16 32.01 -6.46
C THR A 144 9.90 31.96 -5.58
N LEU A 145 9.48 33.10 -5.02
CA LEU A 145 8.29 33.12 -4.15
C LEU A 145 7.04 32.75 -4.94
N GLU A 146 6.91 33.28 -6.16
CA GLU A 146 5.79 32.98 -7.06
C GLU A 146 5.74 31.50 -7.43
N ASP A 147 6.89 30.90 -7.76
CA ASP A 147 6.97 29.48 -8.09
C ASP A 147 6.62 28.61 -6.87
N TYR A 148 7.01 29.03 -5.66
CA TYR A 148 6.67 28.33 -4.44
C TYR A 148 5.16 28.39 -4.17
N GLU A 149 4.53 29.56 -4.29
CA GLU A 149 3.08 29.70 -4.13
C GLU A 149 2.33 28.78 -5.09
N GLN A 150 2.77 28.69 -6.36
CA GLN A 150 2.17 27.81 -7.35
C GLN A 150 2.40 26.31 -7.05
N ALA A 151 3.62 25.94 -6.65
CA ALA A 151 3.96 24.57 -6.28
C ALA A 151 3.13 24.12 -5.05
N ALA A 152 3.02 24.98 -4.03
CA ALA A 152 2.23 24.70 -2.83
C ALA A 152 0.74 24.52 -3.15
N LYS A 153 0.16 25.38 -3.99
CA LYS A 153 -1.23 25.22 -4.45
C LYS A 153 -1.45 23.91 -5.18
N SER A 154 -0.53 23.55 -6.07
CA SER A 154 -0.65 22.35 -6.90
C SER A 154 -0.48 21.06 -6.07
N LEU A 155 0.44 21.06 -5.11
CA LEU A 155 0.60 19.98 -4.14
C LEU A 155 -0.64 19.82 -3.25
N ALA A 156 -1.20 20.92 -2.75
CA ALA A 156 -2.44 20.90 -1.97
C ALA A 156 -3.60 20.33 -2.78
N LYS A 157 -3.77 20.77 -4.03
CA LYS A 157 -4.78 20.21 -4.95
C LYS A 157 -4.58 18.71 -5.15
N ALA A 158 -3.35 18.24 -5.37
CA ALA A 158 -3.06 16.82 -5.53
C ALA A 158 -3.44 15.99 -4.28
N LEU A 159 -3.17 16.52 -3.08
CA LEU A 159 -3.55 15.86 -1.82
C LEU A 159 -5.06 15.82 -1.62
N MET A 160 -5.79 16.90 -1.96
CA MET A 160 -7.25 16.93 -1.90
C MET A 160 -7.89 15.94 -2.88
N ILE A 161 -7.34 15.83 -4.09
CA ILE A 161 -7.75 14.80 -5.04
C ILE A 161 -7.56 13.43 -4.39
N ARG A 162 -6.37 13.10 -3.88
CA ARG A 162 -6.13 11.81 -3.22
C ARG A 162 -7.10 11.55 -2.06
N GLU A 163 -7.33 12.54 -1.20
CA GLU A 163 -8.25 12.42 -0.06
C GLU A 163 -9.67 12.04 -0.49
N LYS A 164 -10.17 12.67 -1.57
CA LYS A 164 -11.47 12.35 -2.17
C LYS A 164 -11.57 10.87 -2.54
N TYR A 165 -10.56 10.33 -3.24
CA TYR A 165 -10.53 8.93 -3.65
C TYR A 165 -10.36 7.99 -2.45
N ALA A 166 -9.46 8.32 -1.52
CA ALA A 166 -9.20 7.47 -0.37
C ALA A 166 -10.47 7.32 0.49
N ARG A 167 -11.12 8.44 0.82
CA ARG A 167 -12.32 8.48 1.65
C ARG A 167 -13.46 7.66 1.08
N LEU A 168 -13.76 7.83 -0.21
CA LEU A 168 -14.93 7.19 -0.84
C LEU A 168 -14.74 5.67 -1.01
N ALA A 169 -13.51 5.17 -1.01
CA ALA A 169 -13.21 3.74 -1.04
C ALA A 169 -12.93 3.12 0.34
N TYR A 170 -13.02 3.90 1.43
CA TYR A 170 -12.58 3.51 2.79
C TYR A 170 -11.09 3.12 2.86
N HIS A 171 -10.26 3.74 2.03
CA HIS A 171 -8.81 3.70 2.15
C HIS A 171 -8.32 4.72 3.19
N ARG A 172 -7.14 4.48 3.73
CA ARG A 172 -6.54 5.33 4.76
C ARG A 172 -6.02 6.64 4.17
N PHE A 173 -6.27 7.73 4.88
CA PHE A 173 -5.67 9.03 4.65
C PHE A 173 -5.34 9.68 5.99
N PRO A 174 -4.14 10.27 6.17
CA PRO A 174 -3.73 10.87 7.44
C PRO A 174 -4.62 12.05 7.83
N ARG A 175 -5.08 12.05 9.08
CA ARG A 175 -5.99 13.07 9.64
C ARG A 175 -5.30 14.42 9.73
N ILE A 176 -4.04 14.47 10.17
CA ILE A 176 -3.29 15.72 10.25
C ILE A 176 -3.17 16.39 8.89
N THR A 177 -2.94 15.62 7.82
CA THR A 177 -2.91 16.14 6.46
C THR A 177 -4.26 16.72 6.08
N SER A 178 -5.36 16.01 6.34
CA SER A 178 -6.73 16.51 6.10
C SER A 178 -7.02 17.82 6.86
N GLN A 179 -6.60 17.92 8.12
CA GLN A 179 -6.73 19.15 8.93
C GLN A 179 -5.98 20.33 8.30
N TYR A 180 -4.74 20.12 7.85
CA TYR A 180 -3.96 21.16 7.19
C TYR A 180 -4.51 21.57 5.82
N LEU A 181 -5.27 20.70 5.15
CA LEU A 181 -6.00 21.01 3.92
C LEU A 181 -7.31 21.79 4.17
N GLY A 182 -7.68 22.02 5.44
CA GLY A 182 -8.80 22.87 5.82
C GLY A 182 -10.17 22.23 5.65
N HIS A 183 -10.26 20.89 5.65
CA HIS A 183 -11.53 20.22 5.43
C HIS A 183 -12.39 20.18 6.72
N PRO A 184 -13.63 20.73 6.73
CA PRO A 184 -14.41 20.94 7.96
C PRO A 184 -14.72 19.68 8.77
N ARG A 185 -14.73 18.51 8.12
CA ARG A 185 -15.07 17.24 8.75
C ARG A 185 -13.94 16.62 9.58
N ALA A 186 -12.69 17.04 9.37
CA ALA A 186 -11.55 16.45 10.07
C ALA A 186 -11.66 16.62 11.59
N ASP A 187 -12.31 17.69 12.05
CA ASP A 187 -12.46 18.00 13.47
C ASP A 187 -13.74 17.42 14.10
N THR A 188 -14.73 17.00 13.30
CA THR A 188 -16.05 16.59 13.82
C THR A 188 -16.34 15.09 13.68
N ALA A 189 -15.74 14.39 12.72
CA ALA A 189 -16.00 12.97 12.51
C ALA A 189 -15.21 12.08 13.50
N PRO A 190 -15.84 11.07 14.13
CA PRO A 190 -15.14 10.14 15.02
C PRO A 190 -13.90 9.53 14.34
N PRO A 191 -12.79 9.33 15.08
CA PRO A 191 -11.86 8.20 14.97
C PRO A 191 -11.84 7.36 13.69
N GLU A 192 -12.96 6.65 13.63
CA GLU A 192 -13.17 5.42 12.91
C GLU A 192 -14.03 5.65 11.66
N GLU A 193 -14.70 6.81 11.55
CA GLU A 193 -15.51 7.18 10.40
C GLU A 193 -14.59 7.43 9.20
N GLY A 194 -14.55 6.45 8.28
CA GLY A 194 -13.72 6.47 7.06
C GLY A 194 -12.54 5.50 7.05
N LEU A 195 -12.27 4.77 8.15
CA LEU A 195 -11.24 3.73 8.17
C LEU A 195 -11.78 2.40 7.64
N PRO A 196 -10.96 1.56 7.00
CA PRO A 196 -11.38 0.22 6.56
C PRO A 196 -11.81 -0.63 7.76
N ASP A 197 -12.82 -1.47 7.53
CA ASP A 197 -13.33 -2.42 8.54
C ASP A 197 -12.92 -3.85 8.20
N PHE A 198 -12.32 -4.53 9.16
CA PHE A 198 -11.83 -5.90 9.03
C PHE A 198 -12.40 -6.77 10.13
N HIS A 199 -12.85 -7.96 9.73
CA HIS A 199 -13.42 -8.92 10.67
C HIS A 199 -12.37 -9.36 11.70
N PRO A 200 -12.69 -9.36 12.99
CA PRO A 200 -11.77 -9.83 14.01
C PRO A 200 -11.59 -11.36 13.94
N PRO A 201 -10.48 -11.88 14.48
CA PRO A 201 -10.30 -13.31 14.59
C PRO A 201 -11.39 -13.90 15.51
N PRO A 202 -11.94 -15.09 15.19
CA PRO A 202 -12.88 -15.79 16.05
C PRO A 202 -12.33 -15.94 17.47
N LEU A 203 -13.24 -15.90 18.45
CA LEU A 203 -12.88 -16.22 19.84
C LEU A 203 -12.42 -17.67 19.95
N PRO A 204 -11.62 -18.04 20.98
CA PRO A 204 -11.09 -19.41 21.12
C PRO A 204 -12.15 -20.53 21.17
N GLN A 205 -13.42 -20.19 21.41
CA GLN A 205 -14.54 -21.14 21.50
C GLN A 205 -15.40 -21.15 20.22
N GLU A 206 -15.19 -20.21 19.31
CA GLU A 206 -15.95 -20.08 18.07
C GLU A 206 -15.31 -20.92 16.96
N ASP A 207 -16.15 -21.55 16.13
CA ASP A 207 -15.66 -22.26 14.94
C ASP A 207 -15.32 -21.23 13.85
N PRO A 208 -14.05 -21.13 13.39
CA PRO A 208 -13.68 -20.26 12.28
C PRO A 208 -14.37 -20.62 10.96
N TYR A 209 -15.04 -21.78 10.88
CA TYR A 209 -15.76 -22.26 9.69
C TYR A 209 -17.28 -22.25 9.83
N CYS A 210 -17.83 -21.53 10.82
CA CYS A 210 -19.27 -21.41 11.00
C CYS A 210 -19.95 -20.74 9.78
N LEU A 211 -20.99 -21.38 9.22
CA LEU A 211 -21.76 -20.86 8.08
C LEU A 211 -23.11 -20.23 8.49
N ASP A 212 -23.42 -20.21 9.78
CA ASP A 212 -24.75 -19.85 10.30
C ASP A 212 -24.98 -18.36 10.49
N ASP A 213 -23.94 -17.54 10.37
CA ASP A 213 -23.99 -16.11 10.58
C ASP A 213 -24.20 -15.29 9.29
N ALA A 214 -24.68 -15.94 8.23
CA ALA A 214 -24.96 -15.30 6.94
C ALA A 214 -26.18 -14.35 7.02
N PRO A 215 -26.01 -13.04 6.77
CA PRO A 215 -27.11 -12.08 6.76
C PRO A 215 -28.18 -12.38 5.69
N PRO A 216 -29.43 -11.92 5.85
CA PRO A 216 -30.52 -12.19 4.91
C PRO A 216 -30.28 -11.55 3.54
N ASN A 217 -30.93 -12.09 2.51
CA ASN A 217 -30.93 -11.51 1.16
C ASN A 217 -31.56 -10.10 1.15
N LEU A 218 -30.97 -9.16 0.41
CA LEU A 218 -31.56 -7.83 0.17
C LEU A 218 -32.49 -7.78 -1.05
N ASP A 219 -32.52 -8.83 -1.87
CA ASP A 219 -33.27 -8.92 -3.13
C ASP A 219 -32.87 -7.86 -4.18
N TYR A 220 -31.70 -7.26 -4.00
CA TYR A 220 -31.13 -6.32 -4.97
C TYR A 220 -30.63 -7.06 -6.22
N LEU A 221 -30.70 -6.36 -7.35
CA LEU A 221 -30.16 -6.80 -8.62
C LEU A 221 -28.82 -6.11 -8.88
N VAL A 222 -27.94 -6.77 -9.62
CA VAL A 222 -26.64 -6.21 -9.98
C VAL A 222 -26.39 -6.40 -11.48
N HIS A 223 -25.90 -5.36 -12.14
CA HIS A 223 -25.59 -5.41 -13.56
C HIS A 223 -24.32 -4.60 -13.87
N MET A 224 -23.44 -5.15 -14.72
CA MET A 224 -22.24 -4.46 -15.17
C MET A 224 -22.57 -3.56 -16.35
N GLN A 225 -22.16 -2.29 -16.28
CA GLN A 225 -22.31 -1.31 -17.35
C GLN A 225 -20.99 -0.58 -17.54
N GLY A 226 -20.39 -0.69 -18.73
CA GLY A 226 -19.10 -0.05 -19.03
C GLY A 226 -18.00 -0.54 -18.08
N GLY A 227 -18.03 -1.81 -17.68
CA GLY A 227 -17.08 -2.40 -16.74
C GLY A 227 -17.23 -2.05 -15.25
N ILE A 228 -18.24 -1.28 -14.86
CA ILE A 228 -18.55 -0.98 -13.45
C ILE A 228 -19.86 -1.68 -13.08
N LEU A 229 -19.91 -2.36 -11.93
CA LEU A 229 -21.13 -2.97 -11.42
C LEU A 229 -22.02 -1.93 -10.74
N PHE A 230 -23.27 -1.88 -11.16
CA PHE A 230 -24.33 -1.06 -10.55
C PHE A 230 -25.33 -1.97 -9.83
N VAL A 231 -25.75 -1.53 -8.65
CA VAL A 231 -26.73 -2.22 -7.80
C VAL A 231 -28.09 -1.54 -8.00
N TYR A 232 -29.17 -2.31 -8.03
CA TYR A 232 -30.54 -1.82 -8.21
C TYR A 232 -31.44 -2.46 -7.17
N ASP A 233 -32.25 -1.66 -6.49
CA ASP A 233 -33.06 -2.15 -5.36
C ASP A 233 -34.11 -3.18 -5.76
N ASN A 234 -34.58 -3.11 -7.01
CA ASN A 234 -35.56 -4.04 -7.55
C ASN A 234 -35.58 -3.96 -9.08
N LYS A 235 -36.36 -4.86 -9.70
CA LYS A 235 -36.50 -4.95 -11.16
C LYS A 235 -37.03 -3.67 -11.82
N LYS A 236 -37.93 -2.92 -11.15
CA LYS A 236 -38.45 -1.66 -11.70
C LYS A 236 -37.36 -0.60 -11.80
N MET A 237 -36.49 -0.50 -10.80
CA MET A 237 -35.36 0.44 -10.83
C MET A 237 -34.34 0.06 -11.90
N LEU A 238 -34.12 -1.24 -12.14
CA LEU A 238 -33.30 -1.71 -13.25
C LEU A 238 -33.89 -1.33 -14.61
N GLU A 239 -35.21 -1.49 -14.80
CA GLU A 239 -35.91 -1.11 -16.03
C GLU A 239 -35.85 0.40 -16.31
N HIS A 240 -35.89 1.24 -15.27
CA HIS A 240 -35.72 2.68 -15.39
C HIS A 240 -34.25 3.15 -15.42
N GLN A 241 -33.27 2.24 -15.29
CA GLN A 241 -31.85 2.55 -15.17
C GLN A 241 -31.52 3.53 -14.02
N GLU A 242 -32.19 3.35 -12.88
CA GLU A 242 -31.98 4.13 -11.65
C GLU A 242 -31.23 3.28 -10.61
N PRO A 243 -29.89 3.29 -10.60
CA PRO A 243 -29.12 2.49 -9.66
C PRO A 243 -29.23 3.01 -8.22
N HIS A 244 -29.02 2.11 -7.27
CA HIS A 244 -28.80 2.42 -5.86
C HIS A 244 -27.68 3.45 -5.73
N SER A 245 -27.84 4.43 -4.83
CA SER A 245 -27.01 5.64 -4.78
C SER A 245 -25.63 5.43 -4.14
N LEU A 246 -24.84 4.50 -4.69
CA LEU A 246 -23.46 4.21 -4.30
C LEU A 246 -22.47 5.10 -5.08
N PRO A 247 -21.37 5.55 -4.45
CA PRO A 247 -20.35 6.36 -5.13
C PRO A 247 -19.50 5.52 -6.09
N TYR A 248 -19.10 6.12 -7.21
CA TYR A 248 -18.10 5.58 -8.11
C TYR A 248 -17.39 6.74 -8.83
N PRO A 249 -16.10 6.63 -9.16
CA PRO A 249 -15.40 7.63 -9.96
C PRO A 249 -15.82 7.49 -11.42
N ASP A 250 -16.44 8.51 -12.01
CA ASP A 250 -16.64 8.50 -13.47
C ASP A 250 -15.32 8.68 -14.21
N LEU A 251 -15.22 8.08 -15.39
CA LEU A 251 -13.98 8.02 -16.17
C LEU A 251 -13.46 9.41 -16.56
N GLU A 252 -14.37 10.32 -16.89
CA GLU A 252 -14.07 11.71 -17.25
C GLU A 252 -13.40 12.43 -16.07
N THR A 253 -14.01 12.37 -14.88
CA THR A 253 -13.43 12.95 -13.66
C THR A 253 -12.08 12.30 -13.31
N TYR A 254 -11.98 10.97 -13.41
CA TYR A 254 -10.72 10.26 -13.14
C TYR A 254 -9.59 10.69 -14.06
N THR A 255 -9.86 10.79 -15.36
CA THR A 255 -8.83 11.13 -16.34
C THR A 255 -8.38 12.59 -16.22
N VAL A 256 -9.28 13.50 -15.86
CA VAL A 256 -8.94 14.89 -15.51
C VAL A 256 -8.08 14.93 -14.25
N ASP A 257 -8.50 14.26 -13.16
CA ASP A 257 -7.74 14.20 -11.91
C ASP A 257 -6.33 13.61 -12.13
N MET A 258 -6.22 12.52 -12.91
CA MET A 258 -4.96 11.91 -13.31
C MET A 258 -4.08 12.89 -14.11
N SER A 259 -4.69 13.68 -15.00
CA SER A 259 -3.98 14.70 -15.79
C SER A 259 -3.38 15.80 -14.92
N HIS A 260 -4.08 16.24 -13.85
CA HIS A 260 -3.53 17.19 -12.88
C HIS A 260 -2.26 16.66 -12.21
N ILE A 261 -2.26 15.40 -11.79
CA ILE A 261 -1.06 14.79 -11.19
C ILE A 261 0.05 14.61 -12.23
N LEU A 262 -0.28 14.17 -13.45
CA LEU A 262 0.70 14.03 -14.55
C LEU A 262 1.37 15.36 -14.93
N ALA A 263 0.59 16.44 -14.98
CA ALA A 263 1.13 17.78 -15.20
C ALA A 263 2.08 18.18 -14.07
N LEU A 264 1.64 17.99 -12.82
CA LEU A 264 2.41 18.35 -11.62
C LEU A 264 3.77 17.66 -11.54
N ILE A 265 3.84 16.36 -11.88
CA ILE A 265 5.12 15.63 -11.88
C ILE A 265 6.07 16.09 -12.96
N THR A 266 5.66 16.95 -13.89
CA THR A 266 6.53 17.51 -14.93
C THR A 266 6.90 18.96 -14.73
N ASP A 267 6.21 19.65 -13.83
CA ASP A 267 6.48 21.03 -13.48
C ASP A 267 7.91 21.19 -12.92
N GLY A 268 8.70 22.04 -13.57
CA GLY A 268 10.12 22.23 -13.27
C GLY A 268 10.35 22.79 -11.86
N PRO A 269 9.74 23.93 -11.50
CA PRO A 269 9.87 24.48 -10.17
C PRO A 269 9.37 23.55 -9.07
N THR A 270 8.23 22.88 -9.25
CA THR A 270 7.71 21.92 -8.25
C THR A 270 8.66 20.73 -8.07
N LYS A 271 9.26 20.21 -9.15
CA LYS A 271 10.31 19.17 -9.04
C LYS A 271 11.49 19.64 -8.19
N THR A 272 12.02 20.83 -8.48
CA THR A 272 13.16 21.40 -7.73
C THR A 272 12.81 21.58 -6.27
N TYR A 273 11.62 22.12 -5.99
CA TYR A 273 11.11 22.32 -4.63
C TYR A 273 11.02 20.98 -3.88
N CYS A 274 10.30 20.00 -4.43
CA CYS A 274 10.10 18.70 -3.79
C CYS A 274 11.43 17.98 -3.56
N HIS A 275 12.34 18.00 -4.55
CA HIS A 275 13.67 17.40 -4.41
C HIS A 275 14.46 18.02 -3.25
N ARG A 276 14.49 19.36 -3.14
CA ARG A 276 15.17 20.04 -2.04
C ARG A 276 14.49 19.79 -0.69
N ARG A 277 13.16 19.72 -0.62
CA ARG A 277 12.43 19.34 0.61
C ARG A 277 12.77 17.91 1.05
N LEU A 278 12.82 16.96 0.12
CA LEU A 278 13.17 15.56 0.41
C LEU A 278 14.61 15.40 0.89
N ASN A 279 15.58 16.07 0.26
CA ASN A 279 16.97 16.06 0.73
C ASN A 279 17.11 16.73 2.11
N PHE A 280 16.31 17.76 2.35
CA PHE A 280 16.23 18.40 3.67
C PHE A 280 15.68 17.44 4.73
N LEU A 281 14.61 16.70 4.45
CA LEU A 281 14.03 15.72 5.37
C LEU A 281 15.05 14.65 5.77
N GLU A 282 15.78 14.11 4.79
CA GLU A 282 16.85 13.14 5.04
C GLU A 282 17.96 13.73 5.94
N SER A 283 18.47 14.92 5.57
CA SER A 283 19.51 15.61 6.34
C SER A 283 19.07 15.92 7.76
N LYS A 284 17.80 16.32 7.93
CA LYS A 284 17.21 16.62 9.23
C LYS A 284 17.12 15.37 10.10
N PHE A 285 16.77 14.21 9.53
CA PHE A 285 16.78 12.95 10.28
C PHE A 285 18.20 12.52 10.67
N SER A 286 19.20 12.67 9.80
CA SER A 286 20.60 12.39 10.16
C SER A 286 21.10 13.27 11.31
N LEU A 287 20.69 14.54 11.34
CA LEU A 287 21.01 15.43 12.46
C LEU A 287 20.25 15.05 13.74
N HIS A 288 18.99 14.64 13.62
CA HIS A 288 18.22 14.11 14.74
C HIS A 288 18.89 12.87 15.34
N GLU A 289 19.32 11.92 14.50
CA GLU A 289 20.04 10.72 14.91
C GLU A 289 21.31 11.11 15.69
N MET A 290 22.14 12.00 15.14
CA MET A 290 23.37 12.49 15.78
C MET A 290 23.14 13.11 17.17
N LEU A 291 22.01 13.77 17.38
CA LEU A 291 21.69 14.47 18.63
C LEU A 291 20.92 13.60 19.64
N ASN A 292 20.11 12.66 19.16
CA ASN A 292 19.07 12.00 19.97
C ASN A 292 19.14 10.47 20.01
N GLU A 293 20.00 9.81 19.21
CA GLU A 293 20.08 8.33 19.17
C GLU A 293 20.28 7.72 20.57
N MET A 294 21.18 8.31 21.37
CA MET A 294 21.43 7.82 22.75
C MET A 294 20.22 7.97 23.66
N SER A 295 19.42 9.03 23.46
CA SER A 295 18.19 9.28 24.22
C SER A 295 17.08 8.31 23.79
N GLU A 296 16.90 8.09 22.48
CA GLU A 296 16.00 7.06 21.95
C GLU A 296 16.37 5.68 22.52
N PHE A 297 17.65 5.33 22.47
CA PHE A 297 18.15 4.05 22.97
C PHE A 297 17.97 3.89 24.48
N LYS A 298 18.13 4.97 25.26
CA LYS A 298 17.83 4.97 26.69
C LYS A 298 16.34 4.72 26.95
N GLU A 299 15.46 5.31 26.15
CA GLU A 299 14.01 5.09 26.23
C GLU A 299 13.67 3.61 25.96
N LEU A 300 14.24 3.03 24.91
CA LEU A 300 14.08 1.60 24.60
C LEU A 300 14.59 0.70 25.73
N LYS A 301 15.77 0.98 26.29
CA LYS A 301 16.32 0.21 27.42
C LYS A 301 15.47 0.29 28.68
N SER A 302 14.76 1.39 28.87
CA SER A 302 13.86 1.58 30.00
C SER A 302 12.54 0.80 29.88
N ASN A 303 12.25 0.25 28.69
CA ASN A 303 11.03 -0.49 28.40
C ASN A 303 11.19 -1.99 28.72
N PRO A 304 10.62 -2.49 29.82
CA PRO A 304 10.77 -3.89 30.17
C PRO A 304 9.99 -4.81 29.22
N HIS A 305 10.52 -6.02 28.99
CA HIS A 305 9.86 -7.10 28.23
C HIS A 305 9.58 -6.82 26.74
N ARG A 306 10.19 -5.79 26.16
CA ARG A 306 10.04 -5.46 24.74
C ARG A 306 11.38 -5.18 24.10
N ASP A 307 11.58 -5.84 22.98
CA ASP A 307 12.67 -5.67 22.05
C ASP A 307 12.15 -5.97 20.63
N PHE A 308 13.06 -5.99 19.66
CA PHE A 308 12.73 -6.31 18.28
C PHE A 308 12.09 -7.71 18.08
N TYR A 309 12.36 -8.68 18.95
CA TYR A 309 11.78 -10.03 18.86
C TYR A 309 10.35 -10.08 19.41
N ASN A 310 9.98 -9.20 20.34
CA ASN A 310 8.66 -9.21 20.99
C ASN A 310 7.67 -8.15 20.47
N VAL A 311 8.08 -7.34 19.50
CA VAL A 311 7.18 -6.45 18.74
C VAL A 311 6.54 -7.21 17.59
N ARG A 312 5.29 -6.86 17.26
CA ARG A 312 4.55 -7.53 16.18
C ARG A 312 5.02 -6.96 14.86
N LYS A 313 5.16 -7.84 13.87
CA LYS A 313 5.58 -7.52 12.50
C LYS A 313 4.71 -8.35 11.57
N VAL A 314 4.27 -7.72 10.50
CA VAL A 314 3.43 -8.34 9.49
C VAL A 314 4.21 -8.37 8.20
N ASP A 315 4.31 -9.54 7.57
CA ASP A 315 4.72 -9.61 6.18
C ASP A 315 3.57 -9.12 5.31
N THR A 316 3.63 -7.83 5.00
CA THR A 316 2.58 -7.12 4.27
C THR A 316 2.62 -7.40 2.78
N HIS A 317 3.61 -8.11 2.25
CA HIS A 317 3.74 -8.44 0.82
C HIS A 317 4.41 -9.79 0.57
N ILE A 318 3.58 -10.82 0.35
CA ILE A 318 4.00 -12.22 0.18
C ILE A 318 3.04 -13.00 -0.73
N HIS A 319 3.56 -13.77 -1.70
CA HIS A 319 2.76 -14.61 -2.59
C HIS A 319 2.50 -15.99 -1.96
N ALA A 320 1.24 -16.43 -1.88
CA ALA A 320 0.90 -17.70 -1.23
C ALA A 320 1.60 -18.91 -1.87
N ALA A 321 1.74 -18.91 -3.20
CA ALA A 321 2.38 -19.98 -3.95
C ALA A 321 3.88 -20.14 -3.66
N ALA A 322 4.51 -19.14 -3.04
CA ALA A 322 5.94 -19.13 -2.70
C ALA A 322 6.19 -18.78 -1.23
N CYS A 323 5.19 -18.93 -0.35
CA CYS A 323 5.28 -18.51 1.05
C CYS A 323 6.24 -19.34 1.92
N MET A 324 6.71 -20.48 1.42
CA MET A 324 7.71 -21.34 2.05
C MET A 324 9.05 -21.24 1.34
N ASN A 325 10.16 -21.48 2.04
CA ASN A 325 11.47 -21.58 1.37
C ASN A 325 11.61 -22.87 0.53
N GLN A 326 12.60 -22.88 -0.36
CA GLN A 326 12.89 -24.01 -1.25
C GLN A 326 13.21 -25.33 -0.52
N LYS A 327 13.82 -25.28 0.67
CA LYS A 327 14.14 -26.48 1.47
C LYS A 327 12.87 -27.12 2.03
N HIS A 328 11.91 -26.29 2.43
CA HIS A 328 10.59 -26.74 2.87
C HIS A 328 9.84 -27.42 1.74
N LEU A 329 9.74 -26.78 0.56
CA LEU A 329 9.12 -27.39 -0.62
C LEU A 329 9.76 -28.74 -0.96
N LEU A 330 11.10 -28.82 -0.99
CA LEU A 330 11.82 -30.07 -1.23
C LEU A 330 11.44 -31.16 -0.22
N ARG A 331 11.50 -30.83 1.07
CA ARG A 331 11.15 -31.76 2.15
C ARG A 331 9.71 -32.25 1.99
N PHE A 332 8.79 -31.37 1.63
CA PHE A 332 7.39 -31.70 1.42
C PHE A 332 7.20 -32.68 0.25
N ILE A 333 7.82 -32.40 -0.90
CA ILE A 333 7.77 -33.27 -2.09
C ILE A 333 8.33 -34.67 -1.78
N LYS A 334 9.48 -34.74 -1.09
CA LYS A 334 10.06 -36.03 -0.71
C LYS A 334 9.16 -36.80 0.25
N HIS A 335 8.57 -36.10 1.22
CA HIS A 335 7.68 -36.72 2.20
C HIS A 335 6.41 -37.29 1.57
N THR A 336 5.72 -36.53 0.72
CA THR A 336 4.52 -37.01 0.02
C THR A 336 4.82 -38.17 -0.91
N TYR A 337 5.95 -38.16 -1.61
CA TYR A 337 6.35 -39.29 -2.45
C TYR A 337 6.62 -40.56 -1.64
N GLN A 338 7.28 -40.44 -0.49
CA GLN A 338 7.59 -41.60 0.37
C GLN A 338 6.35 -42.19 1.04
N THR A 339 5.37 -41.35 1.40
CA THR A 339 4.19 -41.76 2.17
C THR A 339 2.97 -42.08 1.31
N GLU A 340 2.84 -41.43 0.15
CA GLU A 340 1.65 -41.49 -0.70
C GLU A 340 1.98 -41.75 -2.20
N PRO A 341 2.90 -42.68 -2.55
CA PRO A 341 3.36 -42.85 -3.94
C PRO A 341 2.25 -43.31 -4.90
N ASP A 342 1.32 -44.13 -4.43
CA ASP A 342 0.28 -44.74 -5.27
C ASP A 342 -1.01 -43.91 -5.27
N ARG A 343 -1.00 -42.74 -4.62
CA ARG A 343 -2.12 -41.80 -4.62
C ARG A 343 -2.35 -41.24 -6.03
N THR A 344 -3.59 -41.25 -6.51
CA THR A 344 -3.93 -40.64 -7.80
C THR A 344 -3.90 -39.11 -7.67
N VAL A 345 -3.04 -38.45 -8.46
CA VAL A 345 -2.80 -37.00 -8.37
C VAL A 345 -3.15 -36.23 -9.64
N ALA A 346 -3.42 -36.93 -10.74
CA ALA A 346 -3.81 -36.30 -11.99
C ALA A 346 -4.64 -37.28 -12.84
N GLU A 347 -5.36 -36.73 -13.81
CA GLU A 347 -6.06 -37.50 -14.83
C GLU A 347 -5.73 -36.92 -16.21
N LYS A 348 -5.12 -37.71 -17.08
CA LYS A 348 -4.82 -37.33 -18.48
C LYS A 348 -5.52 -38.30 -19.42
N ARG A 349 -6.36 -37.78 -20.32
CA ARG A 349 -7.11 -38.57 -21.33
C ARG A 349 -7.90 -39.75 -20.73
N GLY A 350 -8.56 -39.54 -19.59
CA GLY A 350 -9.35 -40.56 -18.88
C GLY A 350 -8.52 -41.62 -18.13
N ARG A 351 -7.19 -41.52 -18.13
CA ARG A 351 -6.33 -42.38 -17.32
C ARG A 351 -5.91 -41.64 -16.05
N LYS A 352 -6.21 -42.26 -14.91
CA LYS A 352 -5.73 -41.86 -13.59
C LYS A 352 -4.22 -42.09 -13.51
N ILE A 353 -3.50 -41.07 -13.06
CA ILE A 353 -2.04 -41.06 -12.92
C ILE A 353 -1.71 -40.95 -11.42
N THR A 354 -0.90 -41.87 -10.92
CA THR A 354 -0.41 -41.84 -9.53
C THR A 354 0.77 -40.89 -9.36
N LEU A 355 1.07 -40.49 -8.13
CA LEU A 355 2.23 -39.65 -7.83
C LEU A 355 3.53 -40.30 -8.33
N ARG A 356 3.66 -41.62 -8.14
CA ARG A 356 4.76 -42.42 -8.69
C ARG A 356 4.86 -42.27 -10.20
N GLN A 357 3.76 -42.44 -10.92
CA GLN A 357 3.73 -42.31 -12.38
C GLN A 357 4.03 -40.90 -12.88
N VAL A 358 3.71 -39.85 -12.11
CA VAL A 358 4.13 -38.48 -12.44
C VAL A 358 5.65 -38.38 -12.42
N PHE A 359 6.30 -38.88 -11.37
CA PHE A 359 7.77 -38.86 -11.28
C PHE A 359 8.45 -39.79 -12.28
N ASP A 360 7.90 -40.97 -12.52
CA ASP A 360 8.37 -41.89 -13.57
C ASP A 360 8.33 -41.20 -14.95
N GLY A 361 7.26 -40.44 -15.23
CA GLY A 361 7.09 -39.68 -16.47
C GLY A 361 8.01 -38.46 -16.60
N LEU A 362 8.49 -37.92 -15.49
CA LEU A 362 9.53 -36.87 -15.47
C LEU A 362 10.95 -37.45 -15.53
N HIS A 363 11.10 -38.79 -15.45
CA HIS A 363 12.37 -39.48 -15.38
C HIS A 363 13.25 -39.03 -14.21
N MET A 364 12.64 -38.81 -13.04
CA MET A 364 13.32 -38.35 -11.83
C MET A 364 12.96 -39.21 -10.63
N ASP A 365 13.96 -39.61 -9.83
CA ASP A 365 13.73 -40.17 -8.50
C ASP A 365 13.66 -39.02 -7.47
N PRO A 366 12.55 -38.87 -6.73
CA PRO A 366 12.44 -37.89 -5.66
C PRO A 366 13.51 -38.01 -4.57
N TYR A 367 14.11 -39.19 -4.37
CA TYR A 367 15.23 -39.34 -3.45
C TYR A 367 16.42 -38.47 -3.85
N ASP A 368 16.70 -38.36 -5.16
CA ASP A 368 17.83 -37.62 -5.72
C ASP A 368 17.56 -36.12 -5.86
N LEU A 369 16.31 -35.68 -5.65
CA LEU A 369 16.00 -34.25 -5.70
C LEU A 369 16.80 -33.48 -4.65
N THR A 370 17.51 -32.46 -5.10
CA THR A 370 18.16 -31.44 -4.28
C THR A 370 17.46 -30.10 -4.46
N VAL A 371 17.80 -29.14 -3.61
CA VAL A 371 17.31 -27.77 -3.74
C VAL A 371 17.71 -27.18 -5.10
N ASP A 372 18.92 -27.47 -5.58
CA ASP A 372 19.40 -27.01 -6.89
C ASP A 372 18.60 -27.66 -8.02
N SER A 373 18.26 -28.96 -7.92
CA SER A 373 17.47 -29.66 -8.93
C SER A 373 16.04 -29.14 -9.04
N LEU A 374 15.48 -28.59 -7.96
CA LEU A 374 14.15 -27.95 -8.01
C LEU A 374 14.17 -26.70 -8.88
N ASP A 375 15.34 -26.04 -9.00
CA ASP A 375 15.54 -24.83 -9.79
C ASP A 375 14.52 -23.70 -9.52
N VAL A 376 14.10 -23.56 -8.26
CA VAL A 376 13.11 -22.56 -7.82
C VAL A 376 13.75 -21.28 -7.27
N HIS A 377 15.05 -21.26 -7.01
CA HIS A 377 15.74 -20.06 -6.51
C HIS A 377 15.99 -19.05 -7.63
N ALA A 378 15.73 -17.78 -7.36
CA ALA A 378 16.14 -16.68 -8.23
C ALA A 378 17.66 -16.45 -8.09
N GLY A 379 18.31 -16.05 -9.18
CA GLY A 379 19.76 -15.90 -9.23
C GLY A 379 20.18 -14.84 -10.25
N ARG A 380 21.45 -14.79 -10.62
CA ARG A 380 21.94 -13.78 -11.59
C ARG A 380 21.20 -13.82 -12.93
N GLN A 381 20.70 -15.00 -13.31
CA GLN A 381 19.96 -15.22 -14.55
C GLN A 381 18.55 -14.61 -14.57
N THR A 382 17.96 -14.29 -13.40
CA THR A 382 16.62 -13.68 -13.31
C THR A 382 16.67 -12.16 -13.33
N PHE A 383 17.86 -11.56 -13.19
CA PHE A 383 18.03 -10.12 -13.21
C PHE A 383 17.57 -9.54 -14.55
N HIS A 384 16.60 -8.62 -14.51
CA HIS A 384 15.87 -8.06 -15.66
C HIS A 384 15.21 -9.11 -16.60
N ARG A 385 14.98 -10.33 -16.11
CA ARG A 385 14.40 -11.44 -16.88
C ARG A 385 13.19 -12.01 -16.18
N PHE A 386 12.09 -11.25 -16.24
CA PHE A 386 10.82 -11.60 -15.60
C PHE A 386 10.23 -12.91 -16.15
N ASP A 387 10.52 -13.26 -17.41
CA ASP A 387 10.20 -14.55 -18.00
C ASP A 387 10.86 -15.72 -17.26
N LYS A 388 12.14 -15.57 -16.92
CA LYS A 388 12.89 -16.55 -16.14
C LYS A 388 12.42 -16.59 -14.69
N PHE A 389 12.10 -15.45 -14.09
CA PHE A 389 11.47 -15.38 -12.77
C PHE A 389 10.16 -16.17 -12.73
N ASN A 390 9.24 -15.93 -13.68
CA ASN A 390 7.98 -16.66 -13.78
C ASN A 390 8.19 -18.19 -13.92
N SER A 391 9.26 -18.62 -14.59
CA SER A 391 9.59 -20.03 -14.74
C SER A 391 10.00 -20.70 -13.43
N LYS A 392 10.47 -19.94 -12.42
CA LYS A 392 10.87 -20.45 -11.10
C LYS A 392 9.72 -20.95 -10.25
N TYR A 393 8.48 -20.64 -10.62
CA TYR A 393 7.31 -21.29 -10.04
C TYR A 393 7.09 -22.73 -10.53
N ASN A 394 7.86 -23.23 -11.50
CA ASN A 394 7.78 -24.61 -11.97
C ASN A 394 8.93 -25.43 -11.35
N PRO A 395 8.69 -26.18 -10.25
CA PRO A 395 9.73 -27.04 -9.69
C PRO A 395 10.22 -28.02 -10.75
N VAL A 396 11.55 -28.18 -10.84
CA VAL A 396 12.26 -28.99 -11.84
C VAL A 396 11.95 -28.59 -13.31
N GLY A 397 11.38 -27.40 -13.53
CA GLY A 397 10.87 -26.96 -14.83
C GLY A 397 9.56 -27.63 -15.25
N ALA A 398 8.90 -28.40 -14.38
CA ALA A 398 7.68 -29.13 -14.69
C ALA A 398 6.43 -28.38 -14.23
N SER A 399 5.55 -28.02 -15.17
CA SER A 399 4.25 -27.43 -14.86
C SER A 399 3.37 -28.36 -14.02
N GLU A 400 3.49 -29.68 -14.21
CA GLU A 400 2.74 -30.68 -13.45
C GLU A 400 2.99 -30.58 -11.94
N LEU A 401 4.26 -30.36 -11.53
CA LEU A 401 4.59 -30.25 -10.11
C LEU A 401 4.10 -28.92 -9.53
N ARG A 402 4.13 -27.84 -10.31
CA ARG A 402 3.52 -26.57 -9.91
C ARG A 402 2.03 -26.72 -9.68
N ASP A 403 1.31 -27.32 -10.64
CA ASP A 403 -0.13 -27.50 -10.55
C ASP A 403 -0.51 -28.42 -9.38
N LEU A 404 0.30 -29.43 -9.08
CA LEU A 404 0.07 -30.34 -7.96
C LEU A 404 0.34 -29.69 -6.58
N TYR A 405 1.48 -29.01 -6.42
CA TYR A 405 1.96 -28.57 -5.10
C TYR A 405 1.67 -27.10 -4.78
N LEU A 406 1.46 -26.24 -5.78
CA LEU A 406 1.43 -24.78 -5.62
C LEU A 406 0.13 -24.12 -6.13
N LYS A 407 -0.91 -24.91 -6.42
CA LYS A 407 -2.23 -24.42 -6.85
C LYS A 407 -3.34 -24.85 -5.91
N THR A 408 -4.34 -23.99 -5.77
CA THR A 408 -5.58 -24.25 -5.04
C THR A 408 -6.54 -25.16 -5.81
N GLU A 409 -6.50 -25.12 -7.14
CA GLU A 409 -7.30 -25.96 -8.02
C GLU A 409 -6.41 -26.96 -8.76
N ASN A 410 -6.63 -28.24 -8.50
CA ASN A 410 -6.05 -29.37 -9.23
C ASN A 410 -6.89 -30.64 -8.98
N TYR A 411 -6.44 -31.81 -9.43
CA TYR A 411 -7.17 -33.07 -9.26
C TYR A 411 -7.45 -33.43 -7.79
N LEU A 412 -6.55 -33.07 -6.87
CA LEU A 412 -6.71 -33.28 -5.43
C LEU A 412 -7.46 -32.12 -4.74
N GLY A 413 -8.02 -31.19 -5.50
CA GLY A 413 -8.64 -29.98 -4.96
C GLY A 413 -7.67 -29.13 -4.15
N GLY A 414 -6.37 -29.10 -4.49
CA GLY A 414 -5.37 -28.25 -3.84
C GLY A 414 -4.92 -28.70 -2.44
N GLU A 415 -5.14 -29.97 -2.07
CA GLU A 415 -4.82 -30.49 -0.73
C GLU A 415 -3.34 -30.34 -0.34
N TYR A 416 -2.42 -30.65 -1.26
CA TYR A 416 -0.98 -30.55 -0.98
C TYR A 416 -0.55 -29.11 -0.75
N PHE A 417 -1.07 -28.18 -1.55
CA PHE A 417 -0.83 -26.76 -1.34
C PHE A 417 -1.37 -26.30 0.03
N ALA A 418 -2.60 -26.69 0.37
CA ALA A 418 -3.20 -26.38 1.67
C ALA A 418 -2.41 -26.96 2.86
N ARG A 419 -1.89 -28.19 2.75
CA ARG A 419 -1.02 -28.79 3.77
C ARG A 419 0.25 -27.99 3.99
N MET A 420 0.89 -27.55 2.90
CA MET A 420 2.11 -26.75 2.97
C MET A 420 1.85 -25.35 3.56
N VAL A 421 0.77 -24.69 3.17
CA VAL A 421 0.30 -23.45 3.79
C VAL A 421 0.05 -23.63 5.30
N LYS A 422 -0.57 -24.74 5.72
CA LYS A 422 -0.78 -25.05 7.15
C LYS A 422 0.53 -25.29 7.91
N GLU A 423 1.55 -25.86 7.26
CA GLU A 423 2.87 -25.95 7.87
C GLU A 423 3.48 -24.57 8.11
N VAL A 424 3.40 -23.66 7.14
CA VAL A 424 3.85 -22.26 7.29
C VAL A 424 3.03 -21.52 8.36
N ALA A 425 1.71 -21.71 8.38
CA ALA A 425 0.81 -21.12 9.37
C ALA A 425 1.19 -21.50 10.81
N ARG A 426 1.47 -22.79 11.03
CA ARG A 426 1.91 -23.29 12.34
C ARG A 426 3.24 -22.67 12.77
N GLU A 427 4.17 -22.48 11.83
CA GLU A 427 5.45 -21.82 12.12
C GLU A 427 5.26 -20.35 12.53
N LEU A 428 4.33 -19.63 11.88
CA LEU A 428 3.98 -18.26 12.28
C LEU A 428 3.34 -18.21 13.67
N GLU A 429 2.46 -19.16 13.99
CA GLU A 429 1.82 -19.26 15.30
C GLU A 429 2.84 -19.57 16.42
N GLU A 430 3.79 -20.47 16.17
CA GLU A 430 4.90 -20.78 17.07
C GLU A 430 5.78 -19.55 17.34
N SER A 431 6.09 -18.76 16.30
CA SER A 431 6.88 -17.52 16.44
C SER A 431 6.12 -16.39 17.14
N LYS A 432 4.78 -16.48 17.30
CA LYS A 432 3.85 -15.59 18.04
C LYS A 432 3.75 -14.12 17.59
N TYR A 433 4.85 -13.51 17.19
CA TYR A 433 4.99 -12.09 16.88
C TYR A 433 5.07 -11.79 15.37
N GLN A 434 5.06 -12.84 14.54
CA GLN A 434 5.12 -12.75 13.09
C GLN A 434 3.75 -13.09 12.50
N TYR A 435 3.29 -12.24 11.58
CA TYR A 435 2.01 -12.35 10.88
C TYR A 435 2.27 -12.24 9.38
N SER A 436 1.32 -12.67 8.56
CA SER A 436 1.50 -12.70 7.10
C SER A 436 0.18 -12.41 6.38
N GLU A 437 0.26 -11.73 5.23
CA GLU A 437 -0.89 -11.45 4.36
C GLU A 437 -0.75 -12.11 2.98
N PRO A 438 -0.65 -13.46 2.87
CA PRO A 438 -0.39 -14.11 1.59
C PRO A 438 -1.44 -13.81 0.51
N ARG A 439 -0.96 -13.70 -0.73
CA ARG A 439 -1.79 -13.44 -1.91
C ARG A 439 -2.26 -14.73 -2.58
N LEU A 440 -3.57 -14.87 -2.73
CA LEU A 440 -4.22 -15.92 -3.52
C LEU A 440 -4.71 -15.35 -4.85
N SER A 441 -4.54 -16.10 -5.94
CA SER A 441 -4.90 -15.64 -7.28
C SER A 441 -6.38 -15.86 -7.59
N ILE A 442 -7.02 -14.82 -8.12
CA ILE A 442 -8.23 -14.90 -8.95
C ILE A 442 -7.85 -14.33 -10.31
N TYR A 443 -8.04 -15.11 -11.37
CA TYR A 443 -7.60 -14.75 -12.71
C TYR A 443 -8.68 -14.02 -13.50
N GLY A 444 -9.95 -14.23 -13.18
CA GLY A 444 -11.07 -13.65 -13.93
C GLY A 444 -11.41 -14.41 -15.21
N ARG A 445 -11.00 -15.68 -15.35
CA ARG A 445 -11.40 -16.53 -16.49
C ARG A 445 -12.82 -17.08 -16.36
N SER A 446 -13.32 -17.24 -15.14
CA SER A 446 -14.63 -17.82 -14.83
C SER A 446 -15.14 -17.24 -13.50
N PRO A 447 -16.47 -17.07 -13.32
CA PRO A 447 -17.03 -16.68 -12.02
C PRO A 447 -16.85 -17.77 -10.96
N GLU A 448 -16.64 -19.03 -11.36
CA GLU A 448 -16.50 -20.18 -10.46
C GLU A 448 -15.20 -20.19 -9.65
N GLU A 449 -14.21 -19.35 -10.01
CA GLU A 449 -12.95 -19.27 -9.27
C GLU A 449 -13.15 -18.86 -7.81
N TRP A 450 -14.14 -18.02 -7.53
CA TRP A 450 -14.46 -17.58 -6.18
C TRP A 450 -15.07 -18.68 -5.32
N PRO A 451 -16.18 -19.36 -5.75
CA PRO A 451 -16.68 -20.54 -5.06
C PRO A 451 -15.60 -21.61 -4.85
N ASN A 452 -14.80 -21.92 -5.87
CA ASN A 452 -13.74 -22.93 -5.75
C ASN A 452 -12.68 -22.54 -4.70
N LEU A 453 -12.28 -21.27 -4.67
CA LEU A 453 -11.31 -20.79 -3.69
C LEU A 453 -11.88 -20.80 -2.25
N ALA A 454 -13.14 -20.40 -2.10
CA ALA A 454 -13.83 -20.46 -0.81
C ALA A 454 -13.99 -21.91 -0.32
N TYR A 455 -14.38 -22.82 -1.22
CA TYR A 455 -14.45 -24.25 -0.92
C TYR A 455 -13.08 -24.81 -0.52
N TRP A 456 -12.01 -24.49 -1.25
CA TRP A 456 -10.64 -24.88 -0.89
C TRP A 456 -10.27 -24.42 0.53
N PHE A 457 -10.60 -23.17 0.88
CA PHE A 457 -10.31 -22.60 2.20
C PHE A 457 -10.99 -23.38 3.33
N ILE A 458 -12.28 -23.70 3.14
CA ILE A 458 -13.11 -24.39 4.14
C ILE A 458 -12.75 -25.87 4.22
N GLN A 459 -12.74 -26.56 3.08
CA GLN A 459 -12.55 -28.01 2.98
C GLN A 459 -11.21 -28.44 3.58
N HIS A 460 -10.13 -27.68 3.31
CA HIS A 460 -8.81 -28.01 3.81
C HIS A 460 -8.45 -27.38 5.16
N LYS A 461 -9.37 -26.60 5.74
CA LYS A 461 -9.22 -25.90 7.01
C LYS A 461 -7.91 -25.11 7.12
N VAL A 462 -7.73 -24.11 6.25
CA VAL A 462 -6.49 -23.29 6.15
C VAL A 462 -6.54 -21.95 6.89
N TYR A 463 -7.38 -21.83 7.91
CA TYR A 463 -7.43 -20.65 8.77
C TYR A 463 -6.24 -20.65 9.72
N SER A 464 -5.69 -19.45 9.98
CA SER A 464 -4.75 -19.20 11.06
C SER A 464 -4.98 -17.79 11.62
N PRO A 465 -4.91 -17.59 12.95
CA PRO A 465 -4.99 -16.26 13.54
C PRO A 465 -3.86 -15.33 13.04
N ASN A 466 -2.71 -15.89 12.65
CA ASN A 466 -1.54 -15.14 12.20
C ASN A 466 -1.53 -14.84 10.70
N MET A 467 -2.55 -15.28 9.96
CA MET A 467 -2.65 -15.07 8.51
C MET A 467 -3.94 -14.34 8.13
N ARG A 468 -3.83 -13.45 7.14
CA ARG A 468 -4.96 -12.84 6.42
C ARG A 468 -4.73 -12.98 4.92
N TRP A 469 -5.78 -12.87 4.12
CA TRP A 469 -5.66 -13.09 2.68
C TRP A 469 -5.80 -11.80 1.89
N ILE A 470 -5.01 -11.69 0.84
CA ILE A 470 -5.18 -10.66 -0.21
C ILE A 470 -5.43 -11.40 -1.53
N ILE A 471 -6.30 -10.85 -2.36
CA ILE A 471 -6.62 -11.46 -3.65
C ILE A 471 -5.86 -10.74 -4.74
N GLN A 472 -4.93 -11.45 -5.37
CA GLN A 472 -4.16 -10.93 -6.49
C GLN A 472 -4.83 -11.23 -7.82
N VAL A 473 -4.91 -10.21 -8.67
CA VAL A 473 -5.43 -10.29 -10.04
C VAL A 473 -4.28 -10.03 -11.01
N PRO A 474 -3.78 -11.08 -11.69
CA PRO A 474 -2.73 -10.91 -12.70
C PRO A 474 -3.24 -10.17 -13.94
N ARG A 475 -2.46 -9.20 -14.44
CA ARG A 475 -2.76 -8.41 -15.64
C ARG A 475 -2.47 -9.17 -16.94
N ILE A 476 -3.13 -10.31 -17.15
CA ILE A 476 -2.85 -11.25 -18.25
C ILE A 476 -4.04 -11.45 -19.20
N TYR A 477 -4.88 -10.43 -19.36
CA TYR A 477 -6.04 -10.49 -20.25
C TYR A 477 -5.67 -10.87 -21.69
N ASP A 478 -4.55 -10.36 -22.21
CA ASP A 478 -3.98 -10.68 -23.51
C ASP A 478 -3.78 -12.20 -23.72
N ILE A 479 -3.35 -12.92 -22.67
CA ILE A 479 -3.19 -14.38 -22.71
C ILE A 479 -4.56 -15.07 -22.83
N PHE A 480 -5.58 -14.61 -22.08
CA PHE A 480 -6.92 -15.17 -22.18
C PHE A 480 -7.61 -14.83 -23.49
N ARG A 481 -7.35 -13.63 -24.01
CA ARG A 481 -7.92 -13.14 -25.26
C ARG A 481 -7.34 -13.90 -26.46
N SER A 482 -6.02 -14.06 -26.53
CA SER A 482 -5.34 -14.84 -27.59
C SER A 482 -5.78 -16.31 -27.60
N LYS A 483 -6.04 -16.89 -26.43
CA LYS A 483 -6.61 -18.25 -26.29
C LYS A 483 -8.12 -18.32 -26.50
N LYS A 484 -8.79 -17.19 -26.80
CA LYS A 484 -10.24 -17.08 -26.97
C LYS A 484 -11.06 -17.58 -25.77
N LEU A 485 -10.48 -17.53 -24.58
CA LEU A 485 -11.15 -17.88 -23.33
C LEU A 485 -12.11 -16.78 -22.88
N LEU A 486 -11.77 -15.52 -23.19
CA LEU A 486 -12.59 -14.36 -22.85
C LEU A 486 -12.91 -13.53 -24.11
N PRO A 487 -14.16 -13.05 -24.25
CA PRO A 487 -14.59 -12.26 -25.40
C PRO A 487 -14.10 -10.80 -25.37
N ASN A 488 -13.99 -10.21 -24.19
CA ASN A 488 -13.59 -8.82 -23.95
C ASN A 488 -13.07 -8.66 -22.52
N PHE A 489 -12.49 -7.49 -22.22
CA PHE A 489 -12.00 -7.19 -20.87
C PHE A 489 -13.12 -7.07 -19.84
N GLY A 490 -14.30 -6.57 -20.24
CA GLY A 490 -15.50 -6.47 -19.40
C GLY A 490 -15.88 -7.81 -18.78
N LYS A 491 -15.78 -8.91 -19.55
CA LYS A 491 -16.05 -10.26 -19.03
C LYS A 491 -15.05 -10.70 -17.96
N MET A 492 -13.78 -10.30 -18.08
CA MET A 492 -12.77 -10.56 -17.05
C MET A 492 -13.16 -9.86 -15.74
N LEU A 493 -13.50 -8.57 -15.82
CA LEU A 493 -13.95 -7.79 -14.66
C LEU A 493 -15.24 -8.36 -14.06
N GLU A 494 -16.21 -8.76 -14.88
CA GLU A 494 -17.45 -9.39 -14.45
C GLU A 494 -17.16 -10.67 -13.66
N ASN A 495 -16.29 -11.54 -14.18
CA ASN A 495 -15.89 -12.77 -13.49
C ASN A 495 -15.19 -12.51 -12.14
N ILE A 496 -14.46 -11.40 -12.03
CA ILE A 496 -13.76 -11.01 -10.78
C ILE A 496 -14.75 -10.44 -9.77
N PHE A 497 -15.58 -9.46 -10.15
CA PHE A 497 -16.34 -8.67 -9.19
C PHE A 497 -17.79 -9.15 -9.00
N LEU A 498 -18.46 -9.67 -10.02
CA LEU A 498 -19.88 -10.05 -9.91
C LEU A 498 -20.14 -11.09 -8.79
N PRO A 499 -19.32 -12.14 -8.61
CA PRO A 499 -19.51 -13.09 -7.51
C PRO A 499 -19.47 -12.43 -6.12
N LEU A 500 -18.64 -11.39 -5.94
CA LEU A 500 -18.52 -10.66 -4.68
C LEU A 500 -19.75 -9.82 -4.36
N PHE A 501 -20.32 -9.17 -5.38
CA PHE A 501 -21.58 -8.45 -5.24
C PHE A 501 -22.72 -9.40 -4.90
N LYS A 502 -22.81 -10.55 -5.60
CA LYS A 502 -23.82 -11.56 -5.30
C LYS A 502 -23.71 -12.09 -3.86
N ALA A 503 -22.51 -12.43 -3.41
CA ALA A 503 -22.29 -12.88 -2.03
C ALA A 503 -22.48 -11.77 -0.98
N THR A 504 -22.37 -10.50 -1.38
CA THR A 504 -22.67 -9.36 -0.52
C THR A 504 -24.17 -9.08 -0.46
N ILE A 505 -24.92 -9.27 -1.55
CA ILE A 505 -26.38 -9.05 -1.63
C ILE A 505 -27.15 -10.22 -1.02
N ASN A 506 -26.76 -11.45 -1.34
CA ASN A 506 -27.35 -12.67 -0.80
C ASN A 506 -26.27 -13.60 -0.21
N PRO A 507 -25.81 -13.33 1.02
CA PRO A 507 -24.89 -14.22 1.73
C PRO A 507 -25.43 -15.64 1.94
N GLN A 508 -26.76 -15.83 2.02
CA GLN A 508 -27.38 -17.14 2.30
C GLN A 508 -27.23 -18.13 1.14
N ASP A 509 -27.23 -17.65 -0.10
CA ASP A 509 -26.98 -18.49 -1.28
C ASP A 509 -25.47 -18.69 -1.54
N HIS A 510 -24.63 -17.93 -0.86
CA HIS A 510 -23.17 -17.90 -1.06
C HIS A 510 -22.41 -18.03 0.27
N ARG A 511 -22.88 -18.90 1.17
CA ARG A 511 -22.40 -18.98 2.58
C ARG A 511 -20.89 -19.20 2.67
N GLU A 512 -20.36 -20.10 1.85
CA GLU A 512 -18.93 -20.41 1.81
C GLU A 512 -18.09 -19.20 1.38
N LEU A 513 -18.51 -18.51 0.31
CA LEU A 513 -17.82 -17.32 -0.16
C LEU A 513 -17.95 -16.17 0.85
N HIS A 514 -19.13 -15.98 1.45
CA HIS A 514 -19.33 -14.99 2.51
C HIS A 514 -18.37 -15.21 3.68
N LEU A 515 -18.25 -16.45 4.16
CA LEU A 515 -17.32 -16.83 5.22
C LEU A 515 -15.87 -16.53 4.82
N PHE A 516 -15.44 -16.97 3.64
CA PHE A 516 -14.08 -16.73 3.16
C PHE A 516 -13.75 -15.23 3.10
N LEU A 517 -14.69 -14.40 2.63
CA LEU A 517 -14.53 -12.94 2.54
C LEU A 517 -14.37 -12.23 3.88
N LYS A 518 -14.66 -12.88 5.03
CA LYS A 518 -14.30 -12.33 6.35
C LYS A 518 -12.78 -12.31 6.57
N TYR A 519 -12.05 -13.23 5.94
CA TYR A 519 -10.61 -13.38 6.07
C TYR A 519 -9.82 -12.70 4.95
N VAL A 520 -10.50 -12.20 3.92
CA VAL A 520 -9.92 -11.39 2.84
C VAL A 520 -9.89 -9.92 3.25
N THR A 521 -8.75 -9.27 3.08
CA THR A 521 -8.51 -7.87 3.52
C THR A 521 -8.32 -6.90 2.36
N GLY A 522 -8.09 -7.38 1.14
CA GLY A 522 -7.84 -6.51 0.01
C GLY A 522 -7.55 -7.21 -1.31
N PHE A 523 -7.28 -6.38 -2.31
CA PHE A 523 -6.95 -6.75 -3.68
C PHE A 523 -5.57 -6.23 -4.06
N ASP A 524 -4.88 -7.01 -4.89
CA ASP A 524 -3.59 -6.68 -5.48
C ASP A 524 -3.68 -6.84 -7.00
N SER A 525 -3.01 -5.98 -7.76
CA SER A 525 -2.87 -6.12 -9.21
C SER A 525 -1.42 -6.49 -9.50
N VAL A 526 -1.19 -7.63 -10.16
CA VAL A 526 0.15 -8.22 -10.33
C VAL A 526 0.46 -8.52 -11.81
N ASP A 527 1.67 -9.01 -12.08
CA ASP A 527 2.33 -9.30 -13.38
C ASP A 527 3.45 -8.30 -13.69
N ASP A 528 4.21 -8.58 -14.75
CA ASP A 528 5.36 -7.82 -15.22
C ASP A 528 5.01 -6.35 -15.52
N GLU A 529 5.43 -5.44 -14.63
CA GLU A 529 5.25 -3.99 -14.82
C GLU A 529 6.12 -3.41 -15.94
N SER A 530 7.13 -4.13 -16.44
CA SER A 530 7.98 -3.67 -17.53
C SER A 530 7.36 -3.84 -18.92
N LYS A 531 6.24 -4.55 -19.04
CA LYS A 531 5.50 -4.67 -20.30
C LYS A 531 4.78 -3.36 -20.62
N HIS A 532 5.18 -2.72 -21.71
CA HIS A 532 4.59 -1.46 -22.16
C HIS A 532 3.27 -1.67 -22.90
N SER A 533 2.40 -0.67 -22.81
CA SER A 533 1.20 -0.54 -23.64
C SER A 533 1.24 0.82 -24.31
N ASP A 534 1.12 0.84 -25.63
CA ASP A 534 1.13 2.08 -26.43
C ASP A 534 -0.11 2.95 -26.17
N HIS A 535 -1.13 2.38 -25.51
CA HIS A 535 -2.40 3.05 -25.28
C HIS A 535 -2.37 3.94 -24.03
N MET A 536 -2.47 5.25 -24.22
CA MET A 536 -2.71 6.18 -23.12
C MET A 536 -4.16 6.11 -22.65
N PHE A 537 -4.37 5.72 -21.39
CA PHE A 537 -5.69 5.72 -20.80
C PHE A 537 -6.26 7.14 -20.67
N SER A 538 -7.46 7.32 -21.21
CA SER A 538 -8.16 8.60 -21.35
C SER A 538 -9.67 8.38 -21.42
N ASP A 539 -10.46 9.46 -21.37
CA ASP A 539 -11.91 9.48 -21.54
C ASP A 539 -12.37 8.89 -22.88
N LYS A 540 -11.49 8.90 -23.89
CA LYS A 540 -11.73 8.31 -25.22
C LYS A 540 -11.40 6.82 -25.29
N SER A 541 -10.89 6.23 -24.21
CA SER A 541 -10.54 4.81 -24.20
C SER A 541 -11.79 3.95 -24.29
N PRO A 542 -11.75 2.83 -25.04
CA PRO A 542 -12.91 1.96 -25.17
C PRO A 542 -13.32 1.40 -23.81
N ASN A 543 -14.63 1.33 -23.56
CA ASN A 543 -15.16 0.69 -22.35
C ASN A 543 -14.77 -0.81 -22.31
N PRO A 544 -14.70 -1.44 -21.13
CA PRO A 544 -14.27 -2.83 -20.98
C PRO A 544 -15.05 -3.81 -21.85
N ASP A 545 -16.35 -3.58 -22.02
CA ASP A 545 -17.26 -4.44 -22.78
C ASP A 545 -16.95 -4.44 -24.29
N VAL A 546 -16.30 -3.36 -24.77
CA VAL A 546 -15.88 -3.20 -26.17
C VAL A 546 -14.36 -3.32 -26.35
N TRP A 547 -13.59 -3.47 -25.27
CA TRP A 547 -12.17 -3.79 -25.37
C TRP A 547 -11.98 -5.24 -25.82
N THR A 548 -11.93 -5.45 -27.12
CA THR A 548 -11.77 -6.76 -27.77
C THR A 548 -10.40 -6.96 -28.41
N SER A 549 -9.50 -5.98 -28.27
CA SER A 549 -8.11 -6.05 -28.77
C SER A 549 -7.35 -7.21 -28.11
N GLU A 550 -6.42 -7.82 -28.85
CA GLU A 550 -5.47 -8.81 -28.31
C GLU A 550 -4.36 -8.15 -27.48
N GLN A 551 -4.14 -6.84 -27.64
CA GLN A 551 -3.22 -6.10 -26.77
C GLN A 551 -3.81 -5.95 -25.36
N ASN A 552 -2.94 -6.09 -24.37
CA ASN A 552 -3.31 -5.93 -22.97
C ASN A 552 -3.67 -4.46 -22.68
N PRO A 553 -4.76 -4.18 -21.93
CA PRO A 553 -5.03 -2.83 -21.44
C PRO A 553 -3.85 -2.27 -20.63
N PRO A 554 -3.62 -0.95 -20.65
CA PRO A 554 -2.54 -0.34 -19.90
C PRO A 554 -2.79 -0.47 -18.39
N TYR A 555 -1.72 -0.35 -17.60
CA TYR A 555 -1.76 -0.48 -16.13
C TYR A 555 -2.81 0.43 -15.48
N SER A 556 -2.89 1.70 -15.89
CA SER A 556 -3.86 2.68 -15.39
C SER A 556 -5.32 2.29 -15.66
N TYR A 557 -5.57 1.57 -16.75
CA TYR A 557 -6.90 1.04 -17.10
C TYR A 557 -7.32 -0.05 -16.12
N TYR A 558 -6.44 -1.01 -15.83
CA TYR A 558 -6.69 -2.03 -14.81
C TYR A 558 -6.98 -1.40 -13.45
N LEU A 559 -6.12 -0.49 -13.00
CA LEU A 559 -6.26 0.15 -11.68
C LEU A 559 -7.58 0.91 -11.55
N TYR A 560 -7.97 1.69 -12.56
CA TYR A 560 -9.23 2.44 -12.52
C TYR A 560 -10.44 1.52 -12.38
N TYR A 561 -10.59 0.52 -13.25
CA TYR A 561 -11.77 -0.34 -13.21
C TYR A 561 -11.78 -1.27 -12.00
N MET A 562 -10.62 -1.73 -11.53
CA MET A 562 -10.54 -2.47 -10.27
C MET A 562 -10.95 -1.59 -9.09
N TYR A 563 -10.38 -0.39 -8.99
CA TYR A 563 -10.69 0.57 -7.93
C TYR A 563 -12.17 0.98 -7.93
N ALA A 564 -12.74 1.29 -9.09
CA ALA A 564 -14.14 1.68 -9.20
C ALA A 564 -15.08 0.58 -8.68
N ASN A 565 -14.85 -0.68 -9.08
CA ASN A 565 -15.64 -1.80 -8.58
C ASN A 565 -15.41 -2.06 -7.09
N ILE A 566 -14.18 -1.94 -6.58
CA ILE A 566 -13.86 -2.04 -5.15
C ILE A 566 -14.58 -0.95 -4.35
N MET A 567 -14.61 0.30 -4.85
CA MET A 567 -15.32 1.41 -4.20
C MET A 567 -16.81 1.10 -4.05
N VAL A 568 -17.48 0.75 -5.15
CA VAL A 568 -18.92 0.46 -5.12
C VAL A 568 -19.21 -0.71 -4.18
N LEU A 569 -18.40 -1.78 -4.26
CA LEU A 569 -18.52 -2.95 -3.41
C LEU A 569 -18.32 -2.60 -1.93
N ASN A 570 -17.30 -1.82 -1.59
CA ASN A 570 -17.02 -1.42 -0.22
C ASN A 570 -18.15 -0.57 0.38
N ASN A 571 -18.77 0.32 -0.40
CA ASN A 571 -19.90 1.11 0.09
C ASN A 571 -21.12 0.22 0.36
N LEU A 572 -21.46 -0.71 -0.54
CA LEU A 572 -22.51 -1.68 -0.29
C LEU A 572 -22.22 -2.55 0.94
N ARG A 573 -20.97 -3.02 1.10
CA ARG A 573 -20.56 -3.83 2.25
C ARG A 573 -20.64 -3.04 3.54
N ARG A 574 -20.21 -1.77 3.54
CA ARG A 574 -20.29 -0.88 4.70
C ARG A 574 -21.74 -0.65 5.14
N GLU A 575 -22.64 -0.37 4.21
CA GLU A 575 -24.08 -0.19 4.50
C GLU A 575 -24.69 -1.41 5.21
N ARG A 576 -24.14 -2.60 4.95
CA ARG A 576 -24.55 -3.86 5.58
C ARG A 576 -23.77 -4.22 6.85
N GLY A 577 -22.81 -3.40 7.29
CA GLY A 577 -21.92 -3.73 8.41
C GLY A 577 -20.97 -4.90 8.12
N LEU A 578 -20.60 -5.11 6.85
CA LEU A 578 -19.64 -6.13 6.43
C LEU A 578 -18.24 -5.55 6.25
N SER A 579 -17.22 -6.40 6.32
CA SER A 579 -15.82 -6.04 6.10
C SER A 579 -15.61 -5.37 4.74
N THR A 580 -14.67 -4.44 4.64
CA THR A 580 -14.29 -3.75 3.39
C THR A 580 -12.93 -4.23 2.89
N PHE A 581 -12.62 -3.97 1.62
CA PHE A 581 -11.38 -4.40 0.97
C PHE A 581 -10.48 -3.23 0.60
N LEU A 582 -9.20 -3.31 0.96
CA LEU A 582 -8.20 -2.34 0.51
C LEU A 582 -7.70 -2.65 -0.91
N PHE A 583 -7.38 -1.63 -1.68
CA PHE A 583 -6.63 -1.81 -2.93
C PHE A 583 -5.13 -1.56 -2.72
N ARG A 584 -4.33 -2.61 -2.92
CA ARG A 584 -2.90 -2.70 -2.57
C ARG A 584 -2.06 -3.25 -3.73
N PRO A 585 -2.00 -2.56 -4.88
CA PRO A 585 -1.35 -3.07 -6.08
C PRO A 585 0.18 -3.15 -5.95
N HIS A 586 0.78 -4.10 -6.67
CA HIS A 586 2.16 -3.97 -7.12
C HIS A 586 2.27 -2.74 -8.00
N CYS A 587 3.11 -1.79 -7.60
CA CYS A 587 3.26 -0.55 -8.31
C CYS A 587 4.65 0.05 -8.15
N GLY A 588 5.25 0.40 -9.27
CA GLY A 588 6.52 1.12 -9.31
C GLY A 588 7.71 0.25 -8.96
N GLU A 589 7.61 -1.07 -9.11
CA GLU A 589 8.78 -1.94 -9.13
C GLU A 589 9.59 -1.71 -10.42
N ALA A 590 8.88 -1.71 -11.55
CA ALA A 590 9.38 -1.45 -12.89
C ALA A 590 8.33 -0.66 -13.70
N GLY A 591 8.59 -0.46 -15.00
CA GLY A 591 7.67 0.22 -15.90
C GLY A 591 7.62 1.75 -15.74
N SER A 592 6.47 2.30 -16.14
CA SER A 592 6.26 3.74 -16.28
C SER A 592 5.97 4.43 -14.95
N ILE A 593 6.47 5.67 -14.80
CA ILE A 593 6.13 6.53 -13.65
C ILE A 593 4.62 6.82 -13.55
N THR A 594 3.89 6.68 -14.67
CA THR A 594 2.42 6.85 -14.74
C THR A 594 1.68 5.80 -13.92
N HIS A 595 2.28 4.64 -13.65
CA HIS A 595 1.74 3.62 -12.75
C HIS A 595 1.58 4.18 -11.33
N LEU A 596 2.63 4.83 -10.81
CA LEU A 596 2.63 5.46 -9.49
C LEU A 596 1.66 6.63 -9.38
N VAL A 597 1.39 7.33 -10.49
CA VAL A 597 0.33 8.36 -10.54
C VAL A 597 -1.05 7.73 -10.38
N SER A 598 -1.31 6.63 -11.10
CA SER A 598 -2.59 5.91 -11.00
C SER A 598 -2.79 5.34 -9.59
N ALA A 599 -1.73 4.75 -9.01
CA ALA A 599 -1.77 4.24 -7.64
C ALA A 599 -1.87 5.35 -6.59
N PHE A 600 -1.26 6.53 -6.81
CA PHE A 600 -1.43 7.67 -5.91
C PHE A 600 -2.91 8.09 -5.78
N LEU A 601 -3.70 7.96 -6.83
CA LEU A 601 -5.13 8.23 -6.78
C LEU A 601 -5.91 7.07 -6.16
N THR A 602 -5.64 5.85 -6.61
CA THR A 602 -6.55 4.71 -6.38
C THR A 602 -6.15 3.78 -5.25
N ALA A 603 -4.87 3.70 -4.90
CA ALA A 603 -4.36 2.73 -3.94
C ALA A 603 -4.38 3.26 -2.49
N ASP A 604 -4.69 2.36 -1.56
CA ASP A 604 -4.47 2.59 -0.14
C ASP A 604 -2.96 2.53 0.19
N ASN A 605 -2.27 1.50 -0.31
CA ASN A 605 -0.82 1.33 -0.23
C ASN A 605 -0.30 0.63 -1.48
N ILE A 606 1.02 0.62 -1.66
CA ILE A 606 1.67 -0.05 -2.80
C ILE A 606 2.69 -1.09 -2.33
N SER A 607 2.89 -2.12 -3.15
CA SER A 607 4.07 -3.00 -3.05
C SER A 607 5.18 -2.48 -3.97
N HIS A 608 6.44 -2.55 -3.50
CA HIS A 608 7.70 -2.12 -4.12
C HIS A 608 7.99 -0.61 -4.10
N GLY A 609 7.36 0.19 -4.97
CA GLY A 609 7.55 1.65 -5.01
C GLY A 609 8.97 2.14 -5.35
N LEU A 610 9.84 1.30 -5.91
CA LEU A 610 11.24 1.62 -6.26
C LEU A 610 11.36 2.86 -7.15
N LEU A 611 10.44 3.04 -8.10
CA LEU A 611 10.44 4.15 -9.06
C LEU A 611 10.11 5.51 -8.43
N LEU A 612 9.63 5.57 -7.18
CA LEU A 612 9.45 6.84 -6.47
C LEU A 612 10.77 7.61 -6.39
N LYS A 613 11.93 6.93 -6.34
CA LYS A 613 13.25 7.57 -6.36
C LYS A 613 13.52 8.40 -7.62
N LYS A 614 12.79 8.15 -8.71
CA LYS A 614 12.91 8.88 -9.98
C LYS A 614 11.97 10.09 -10.09
N SER A 615 11.02 10.26 -9.15
CA SER A 615 10.07 11.37 -9.15
C SER A 615 10.02 12.03 -7.77
N PRO A 616 10.77 13.13 -7.57
CA PRO A 616 10.74 13.87 -6.31
C PRO A 616 9.33 14.35 -5.94
N VAL A 617 8.52 14.72 -6.95
CA VAL A 617 7.14 15.18 -6.73
C VAL A 617 6.27 14.05 -6.16
N LEU A 618 6.30 12.86 -6.77
CA LEU A 618 5.54 11.72 -6.25
C LEU A 618 6.08 11.25 -4.91
N GLN A 619 7.41 11.14 -4.75
CA GLN A 619 8.00 10.76 -3.46
C GLN A 619 7.56 11.71 -2.34
N TYR A 620 7.52 13.02 -2.61
CA TYR A 620 7.06 14.01 -1.63
C TYR A 620 5.55 13.92 -1.37
N LEU A 621 4.73 13.69 -2.39
CA LEU A 621 3.30 13.44 -2.21
C LEU A 621 3.02 12.16 -1.40
N TYR A 622 3.77 11.08 -1.62
CA TYR A 622 3.67 9.84 -0.83
C TYR A 622 4.07 10.08 0.63
N TYR A 623 5.07 10.93 0.87
CA TYR A 623 5.42 11.39 2.21
C TYR A 623 4.30 12.21 2.86
N LEU A 624 3.78 13.25 2.20
CA LEU A 624 2.76 14.13 2.76
C LEU A 624 1.42 13.41 3.00
N ALA A 625 1.07 12.47 2.13
CA ALA A 625 -0.12 11.62 2.28
C ALA A 625 0.13 10.36 3.10
N GLN A 626 1.34 10.16 3.65
CA GLN A 626 1.75 9.00 4.44
C GLN A 626 1.27 7.66 3.84
N ILE A 627 1.49 7.48 2.53
CA ILE A 627 1.06 6.29 1.81
C ILE A 627 1.99 5.13 2.18
N PRO A 628 1.46 4.00 2.68
CA PRO A 628 2.32 2.87 3.03
C PRO A 628 2.96 2.23 1.79
N ILE A 629 4.21 1.78 1.93
CA ILE A 629 5.00 1.13 0.88
C ILE A 629 5.59 -0.16 1.47
N ALA A 630 5.10 -1.32 1.02
CA ALA A 630 5.70 -2.61 1.35
C ALA A 630 6.86 -2.88 0.39
N MET A 631 8.08 -2.98 0.89
CA MET A 631 9.27 -3.15 0.06
C MET A 631 9.93 -4.50 0.35
N SER A 632 10.39 -5.18 -0.70
CA SER A 632 11.04 -6.50 -0.62
C SER A 632 12.49 -6.46 -1.14
N PRO A 633 13.46 -5.96 -0.36
CA PRO A 633 14.83 -5.73 -0.81
C PRO A 633 15.56 -6.94 -1.40
N LEU A 634 15.38 -8.16 -0.88
CA LEU A 634 16.04 -9.35 -1.45
C LEU A 634 15.45 -9.76 -2.81
N SER A 635 14.13 -9.62 -2.96
CA SER A 635 13.45 -9.78 -4.26
C SER A 635 13.99 -8.76 -5.26
N ASN A 636 13.93 -7.48 -4.90
CA ASN A 636 14.40 -6.40 -5.77
C ASN A 636 15.90 -6.55 -6.11
N ASN A 637 16.70 -7.09 -5.18
CA ASN A 637 18.12 -7.41 -5.39
C ASN A 637 18.33 -8.45 -6.51
N SER A 638 17.43 -9.43 -6.59
CA SER A 638 17.52 -10.55 -7.53
C SER A 638 16.95 -10.21 -8.91
N LEU A 639 16.07 -9.22 -8.98
CA LEU A 639 15.30 -8.91 -10.18
C LEU A 639 15.66 -7.57 -10.85
N PHE A 640 15.95 -6.50 -10.10
CA PHE A 640 15.90 -5.14 -10.66
C PHE A 640 17.09 -4.24 -10.34
N LEU A 641 17.71 -4.35 -9.17
CA LEU A 641 18.83 -3.48 -8.77
C LEU A 641 19.71 -4.17 -7.73
N GLU A 642 20.92 -3.67 -7.47
CA GLU A 642 21.74 -4.18 -6.36
C GLU A 642 21.12 -3.81 -5.00
N TYR A 643 21.25 -4.68 -3.98
CA TYR A 643 20.70 -4.45 -2.63
C TYR A 643 21.10 -3.09 -2.04
N SER A 644 22.36 -2.68 -2.22
CA SER A 644 22.88 -1.40 -1.72
C SER A 644 22.22 -0.17 -2.37
N LYS A 645 21.60 -0.33 -3.55
CA LYS A 645 20.90 0.72 -4.30
C LYS A 645 19.39 0.74 -4.02
N ASN A 646 18.89 -0.14 -3.14
CA ASN A 646 17.49 -0.17 -2.77
C ASN A 646 17.16 1.05 -1.88
N PRO A 647 16.08 1.79 -2.20
CA PRO A 647 15.82 3.07 -1.55
C PRO A 647 15.13 2.95 -0.19
N LEU A 648 14.92 1.75 0.38
CA LEU A 648 14.22 1.60 1.66
C LEU A 648 14.83 2.47 2.77
N ARG A 649 16.16 2.45 2.92
CA ARG A 649 16.85 3.26 3.95
C ARG A 649 16.61 4.75 3.72
N GLU A 650 16.77 5.19 2.49
CA GLU A 650 16.54 6.59 2.09
C GLU A 650 15.09 7.01 2.38
N PHE A 651 14.12 6.16 2.01
CA PHE A 651 12.70 6.41 2.22
C PHE A 651 12.37 6.47 3.72
N LEU A 652 12.92 5.57 4.53
CA LEU A 652 12.80 5.60 5.99
C LEU A 652 13.38 6.90 6.56
N HIS A 653 14.58 7.31 6.13
CA HIS A 653 15.21 8.53 6.63
C HIS A 653 14.39 9.78 6.28
N LYS A 654 13.85 9.84 5.06
CA LYS A 654 12.93 10.90 4.62
C LYS A 654 11.58 10.87 5.33
N GLY A 655 11.24 9.78 6.03
CA GLY A 655 10.00 9.64 6.80
C GLY A 655 8.82 9.14 5.98
N LEU A 656 9.06 8.47 4.86
CA LEU A 656 8.01 7.73 4.16
C LEU A 656 7.57 6.52 5.00
N HIS A 657 6.30 6.15 4.87
CA HIS A 657 5.69 5.03 5.61
C HIS A 657 6.10 3.69 4.98
N VAL A 658 7.33 3.25 5.23
CA VAL A 658 7.85 1.98 4.69
C VAL A 658 7.67 0.80 5.65
N SER A 659 7.49 -0.39 5.07
CA SER A 659 7.56 -1.69 5.76
C SER A 659 8.45 -2.65 4.96
N LEU A 660 8.97 -3.68 5.64
CA LEU A 660 9.70 -4.79 5.03
C LEU A 660 8.77 -5.96 4.75
N SER A 661 8.98 -6.62 3.62
CA SER A 661 8.20 -7.77 3.15
C SER A 661 9.07 -8.76 2.38
N THR A 662 8.57 -9.98 2.13
CA THR A 662 9.40 -11.07 1.58
C THR A 662 9.17 -11.39 0.11
N ASP A 663 8.03 -11.00 -0.46
CA ASP A 663 7.63 -11.33 -1.83
C ASP A 663 7.46 -12.84 -2.07
N ASP A 664 8.52 -13.52 -2.48
CA ASP A 664 8.57 -14.97 -2.69
C ASP A 664 9.68 -15.62 -1.83
N PRO A 665 9.40 -15.98 -0.55
CA PRO A 665 10.32 -16.75 0.28
C PRO A 665 10.96 -17.95 -0.42
N MET A 666 10.22 -18.68 -1.23
CA MET A 666 10.72 -19.81 -2.02
C MET A 666 11.91 -19.43 -2.91
N GLN A 667 11.83 -18.26 -3.53
CA GLN A 667 12.75 -17.83 -4.58
C GLN A 667 13.91 -16.99 -4.06
N PHE A 668 13.73 -16.28 -2.94
CA PHE A 668 14.70 -15.27 -2.49
C PHE A 668 15.34 -15.54 -1.13
N HIS A 669 14.80 -16.47 -0.35
CA HIS A 669 15.21 -16.66 1.06
C HIS A 669 15.79 -18.05 1.32
N TYR A 670 16.73 -18.12 2.25
CA TYR A 670 17.37 -19.38 2.64
C TYR A 670 16.90 -19.88 4.01
N THR A 671 16.42 -18.98 4.87
CA THR A 671 16.05 -19.31 6.24
C THR A 671 14.60 -19.73 6.37
N LYS A 672 14.27 -20.36 7.50
CA LYS A 672 12.89 -20.72 7.86
C LYS A 672 12.02 -19.49 8.11
N GLU A 673 12.61 -18.45 8.71
CA GLU A 673 11.92 -17.20 9.05
C GLU A 673 12.27 -16.11 8.02
N ALA A 674 11.72 -16.22 6.81
CA ALA A 674 12.05 -15.34 5.68
C ALA A 674 11.94 -13.84 6.03
N LEU A 675 10.86 -13.44 6.73
CA LEU A 675 10.72 -12.05 7.14
C LEU A 675 11.84 -11.61 8.09
N MET A 676 12.26 -12.47 9.02
CA MET A 676 13.38 -12.16 9.92
C MET A 676 14.70 -12.03 9.19
N GLU A 677 14.91 -12.80 8.11
CA GLU A 677 16.07 -12.68 7.23
C GLU A 677 16.09 -11.31 6.52
N GLU A 678 14.96 -10.81 6.03
CA GLU A 678 14.86 -9.44 5.48
C GLU A 678 15.27 -8.38 6.51
N TYR A 679 14.69 -8.42 7.71
CA TYR A 679 15.06 -7.48 8.77
C TYR A 679 16.53 -7.59 9.17
N ALA A 680 17.07 -8.81 9.27
CA ALA A 680 18.45 -9.03 9.67
C ALA A 680 19.44 -8.49 8.62
N ILE A 681 19.20 -8.77 7.34
CA ILE A 681 20.07 -8.28 6.25
C ILE A 681 19.96 -6.76 6.14
N ALA A 682 18.75 -6.20 6.17
CA ALA A 682 18.54 -4.76 6.15
C ALA A 682 19.27 -4.06 7.31
N ALA A 683 19.17 -4.61 8.52
CA ALA A 683 19.86 -4.10 9.70
C ALA A 683 21.38 -4.08 9.54
N GLN A 684 21.96 -5.16 9.02
CA GLN A 684 23.42 -5.27 8.88
C GLN A 684 23.97 -4.42 7.73
N VAL A 685 23.29 -4.40 6.58
CA VAL A 685 23.76 -3.68 5.39
C VAL A 685 23.56 -2.17 5.53
N TRP A 686 22.42 -1.74 6.07
CA TRP A 686 22.09 -0.32 6.22
C TRP A 686 22.38 0.25 7.61
N LYS A 687 22.89 -0.58 8.53
CA LYS A 687 23.21 -0.21 9.91
C LYS A 687 22.00 0.36 10.66
N LEU A 688 20.83 -0.25 10.47
CA LEU A 688 19.60 0.19 11.13
C LEU A 688 19.65 -0.12 12.63
N SER A 689 19.28 0.85 13.44
CA SER A 689 19.17 0.72 14.90
C SER A 689 17.97 -0.15 15.29
N THR A 690 17.92 -0.59 16.56
CA THR A 690 16.73 -1.28 17.09
C THR A 690 15.46 -0.43 16.98
N CYS A 691 15.58 0.90 17.14
CA CYS A 691 14.43 1.80 17.01
C CYS A 691 13.91 1.81 15.57
N ASP A 692 14.81 1.81 14.58
CA ASP A 692 14.44 1.76 13.15
C ASP A 692 13.70 0.48 12.81
N LEU A 693 14.23 -0.68 13.25
CA LEU A 693 13.58 -1.97 13.00
C LEU A 693 12.20 -2.05 13.66
N CYS A 694 12.06 -1.50 14.87
CA CYS A 694 10.76 -1.44 15.55
C CYS A 694 9.80 -0.44 14.88
N GLU A 695 10.30 0.67 14.30
CA GLU A 695 9.50 1.62 13.51
C GLU A 695 8.96 0.96 12.25
N ILE A 696 9.81 0.25 11.49
CA ILE A 696 9.40 -0.53 10.32
C ILE A 696 8.37 -1.62 10.71
N ALA A 697 8.60 -2.33 11.81
CA ALA A 697 7.68 -3.35 12.31
C ALA A 697 6.32 -2.74 12.72
N ARG A 698 6.30 -1.62 13.44
CA ARG A 698 5.08 -0.87 13.77
C ARG A 698 4.33 -0.45 12.50
N ASN A 699 5.05 0.07 11.51
CA ASN A 699 4.50 0.50 10.24
C ASN A 699 3.83 -0.67 9.47
N SER A 700 4.42 -1.87 9.52
CA SER A 700 3.82 -3.08 8.93
C SER A 700 2.49 -3.45 9.57
N VAL A 701 2.36 -3.34 10.90
CA VAL A 701 1.09 -3.59 11.61
C VAL A 701 0.06 -2.54 11.24
N LEU A 702 0.46 -1.26 11.15
CA LEU A 702 -0.45 -0.20 10.71
C LEU A 702 -0.95 -0.41 9.29
N GLN A 703 -0.06 -0.81 8.37
CA GLN A 703 -0.34 -1.10 6.96
C GLN A 703 -1.21 -2.35 6.77
N SER A 704 -1.08 -3.37 7.61
CA SER A 704 -1.86 -4.61 7.50
C SER A 704 -3.39 -4.43 7.58
N GLY A 705 -4.11 -5.44 7.12
CA GLY A 705 -5.55 -5.64 7.26
C GLY A 705 -5.95 -6.35 8.56
N LEU A 706 -5.15 -6.23 9.62
CA LEU A 706 -5.54 -6.68 10.96
C LEU A 706 -6.73 -5.86 11.48
N SER A 707 -7.61 -6.49 12.25
CA SER A 707 -8.77 -5.84 12.84
C SER A 707 -8.38 -4.72 13.81
N HIS A 708 -9.32 -3.80 14.06
CA HIS A 708 -9.13 -2.73 15.03
C HIS A 708 -8.69 -3.25 16.41
N GLN A 709 -9.32 -4.34 16.86
CA GLN A 709 -9.06 -4.96 18.16
C GLN A 709 -7.65 -5.58 18.22
N GLU A 710 -7.18 -6.19 17.13
CA GLU A 710 -5.81 -6.68 17.02
C GLU A 710 -4.81 -5.53 17.05
N LYS A 711 -5.05 -4.46 16.29
CA LYS A 711 -4.18 -3.27 16.28
C LYS A 711 -4.12 -2.58 17.64
N GLN A 712 -5.24 -2.45 18.34
CA GLN A 712 -5.29 -1.98 19.73
C GLN A 712 -4.42 -2.84 20.66
N LYS A 713 -4.54 -4.17 20.55
CA LYS A 713 -3.76 -5.11 21.35
C LYS A 713 -2.25 -5.00 21.06
N PHE A 714 -1.88 -4.80 19.80
CA PHE A 714 -0.50 -4.85 19.31
C PHE A 714 0.25 -3.53 19.36
N LEU A 715 -0.45 -2.40 19.24
CA LEU A 715 0.14 -1.06 19.15
C LEU A 715 -0.24 -0.14 20.32
N GLY A 716 -1.35 -0.44 21.02
CA GLY A 716 -1.91 0.36 22.09
C GLY A 716 -3.32 0.87 21.77
N GLN A 717 -4.10 1.24 22.79
CA GLN A 717 -5.51 1.64 22.63
C GLN A 717 -5.70 2.83 21.69
N ASN A 718 -4.75 3.76 21.68
CA ASN A 718 -4.81 5.01 20.93
C ASN A 718 -4.09 4.93 19.58
N TYR A 719 -3.81 3.74 19.02
CA TYR A 719 -2.96 3.59 17.84
C TYR A 719 -3.43 4.38 16.60
N TYR A 720 -4.72 4.72 16.53
CA TYR A 720 -5.34 5.50 15.46
C TYR A 720 -5.08 7.00 15.57
N LYS A 721 -4.59 7.48 16.71
CA LYS A 721 -4.09 8.84 16.86
C LYS A 721 -2.75 8.97 16.16
N GLU A 722 -2.42 10.19 15.75
CA GLU A 722 -1.15 10.49 15.10
C GLU A 722 -0.14 11.06 16.11
N GLY A 723 1.14 10.95 15.77
CA GLY A 723 2.24 11.38 16.64
C GLY A 723 2.44 10.51 17.90
N PRO A 724 3.07 11.06 18.95
CA PRO A 724 3.42 10.32 20.18
C PRO A 724 2.21 9.67 20.87
N GLU A 725 1.04 10.31 20.83
CA GLU A 725 -0.19 9.77 21.43
C GLU A 725 -0.63 8.46 20.77
N GLY A 726 -0.28 8.26 19.49
CA GLY A 726 -0.57 7.08 18.68
C GLY A 726 0.36 5.89 18.93
N ASN A 727 1.26 5.98 19.91
CA ASN A 727 2.28 4.98 20.16
C ASN A 727 2.29 4.57 21.63
N ASP A 728 2.17 3.28 21.92
CA ASP A 728 2.52 2.75 23.24
C ASP A 728 3.86 2.03 23.12
N ILE A 729 4.93 2.65 23.61
CA ILE A 729 6.29 2.07 23.58
C ILE A 729 6.33 0.67 24.21
N ARG A 730 5.49 0.37 25.22
CA ARG A 730 5.42 -0.97 25.87
C ARG A 730 4.85 -2.06 24.95
N LYS A 731 4.41 -1.69 23.76
CA LYS A 731 3.86 -2.55 22.73
C LYS A 731 4.70 -2.53 21.46
N THR A 732 5.13 -1.34 21.04
CA THR A 732 5.81 -1.12 19.75
C THR A 732 7.32 -1.08 19.85
N ASN A 733 7.86 -0.81 21.04
CA ASN A 733 9.28 -0.54 21.27
C ASN A 733 9.87 0.51 20.31
N VAL A 734 9.05 1.48 19.89
CA VAL A 734 9.48 2.68 19.17
C VAL A 734 9.56 3.81 20.18
N ALA A 735 10.72 4.48 20.25
CA ALA A 735 10.93 5.61 21.15
C ALA A 735 9.87 6.70 20.90
N GLN A 736 9.31 7.28 21.96
CA GLN A 736 8.40 8.42 21.82
C GLN A 736 9.14 9.62 21.23
N ILE A 737 10.43 9.76 21.50
CA ILE A 737 11.29 10.76 20.85
C ILE A 737 11.23 10.62 19.31
N ARG A 738 11.33 9.39 18.80
CA ARG A 738 11.20 9.11 17.36
C ARG A 738 9.83 9.55 16.83
N MET A 739 8.77 9.17 17.54
CA MET A 739 7.39 9.51 17.15
C MET A 739 7.15 11.03 17.13
N ALA A 740 7.69 11.75 18.12
CA ALA A 740 7.60 13.19 18.20
C ALA A 740 8.34 13.86 17.05
N PHE A 741 9.58 13.44 16.77
CA PHE A 741 10.36 13.95 15.64
C PHE A 741 9.63 13.77 14.30
N ARG A 742 9.09 12.56 14.04
CA ARG A 742 8.36 12.26 12.80
C ARG A 742 7.14 13.16 12.65
N TYR A 743 6.34 13.26 13.72
CA TYR A 743 5.10 14.04 13.73
C TYR A 743 5.34 15.54 13.58
N GLU A 744 6.24 16.11 14.38
CA GLU A 744 6.60 17.53 14.31
C GLU A 744 7.17 17.88 12.92
N THR A 745 7.96 16.98 12.34
CA THR A 745 8.52 17.19 11.00
C THR A 745 7.42 17.18 9.94
N LEU A 746 6.50 16.21 9.97
CA LEU A 746 5.36 16.18 9.05
C LEU A 746 4.47 17.41 9.19
N CYS A 747 4.13 17.81 10.42
CA CYS A 747 3.33 19.01 10.66
C CYS A 747 4.02 20.27 10.10
N ASN A 748 5.34 20.37 10.26
CA ASN A 748 6.10 21.47 9.67
C ASN A 748 6.02 21.44 8.13
N GLU A 749 6.20 20.28 7.50
CA GLU A 749 6.09 20.16 6.04
C GLU A 749 4.68 20.53 5.54
N LEU A 750 3.63 20.07 6.22
CA LEU A 750 2.25 20.40 5.90
C LEU A 750 1.93 21.88 6.12
N SER A 751 2.56 22.52 7.11
CA SER A 751 2.38 23.95 7.36
C SER A 751 2.85 24.84 6.19
N PHE A 752 3.75 24.36 5.32
CA PHE A 752 4.12 25.07 4.10
C PHE A 752 2.98 25.13 3.08
N LEU A 753 1.96 24.27 3.21
CA LEU A 753 0.80 24.25 2.31
C LEU A 753 -0.37 25.09 2.83
N SER A 754 -0.41 25.40 4.13
CA SER A 754 -1.55 26.07 4.77
C SER A 754 -1.84 27.46 4.20
N ASP A 755 -0.83 28.20 3.74
CA ASP A 755 -1.06 29.51 3.14
C ASP A 755 -1.62 29.38 1.71
N ALA A 756 -1.25 28.33 0.97
CA ALA A 756 -1.89 28.03 -0.31
C ALA A 756 -3.38 27.72 -0.14
N MET A 757 -3.76 27.12 1.00
CA MET A 757 -5.16 26.79 1.30
C MET A 757 -6.06 28.00 1.53
N LYS A 758 -5.49 29.16 1.87
CA LYS A 758 -6.25 30.41 2.02
C LYS A 758 -6.57 31.07 0.67
N SER A 759 -6.07 30.51 -0.44
CA SER A 759 -6.31 31.07 -1.77
C SER A 759 -7.71 30.72 -2.29
N GLU A 760 -8.34 31.65 -3.00
CA GLU A 760 -9.72 31.49 -3.52
C GLU A 760 -9.85 30.28 -4.45
N GLU A 761 -8.83 29.99 -5.27
CA GLU A 761 -8.81 28.85 -6.20
C GLU A 761 -9.01 27.51 -5.51
N ILE A 762 -8.40 27.30 -4.34
CA ILE A 762 -8.54 26.03 -3.62
C ILE A 762 -9.80 26.01 -2.75
N THR A 763 -10.26 27.18 -2.28
CA THR A 763 -11.52 27.30 -1.56
C THR A 763 -12.72 26.90 -2.45
N ALA A 764 -12.60 27.05 -3.77
CA ALA A 764 -13.61 26.57 -4.72
C ALA A 764 -13.61 25.04 -4.91
N LEU A 765 -12.52 24.34 -4.56
CA LEU A 765 -12.43 22.87 -4.64
C LEU A 765 -12.93 22.16 -3.37
N THR A 766 -12.98 22.87 -2.23
CA THR A 766 -13.46 22.34 -0.95
C THR A 766 -14.98 22.46 -0.77
N ASN A 767 -15.64 23.35 -1.53
CA ASN A 767 -17.10 23.52 -1.59
C ASN A 767 -17.70 22.66 -2.70
#